data_AF-Q3TN69-F1
#
_entry.id   AF-Q3TN69-F1
#
_cell.length_a   1.000
_cell.length_b   1.000
_cell.length_c   1.000
_cell.angle_alpha   90.00
_cell.angle_beta   90.00
_cell.angle_gamma   90.00
#
_symmetry.space_group_name_H-M   'P 1'
#
loop_
_entity.id
_entity.type
_entity.pdbx_description
1 polymer ?
#
loop_
_entity_poly.entity_id
_entity_poly.type
_entity_poly.pdbx_seq_one_letter_code
_entity_poly.pdbx_strand_id
1 'polypeptide(L)'
;PVQLNLLYVQARDDILNGSHPVSFEKACEFGGFQAQIQFGPHVEHKHKPGFLDLKEFLPKEYIKQRGAEKRIFQEHKNCGEMSEIEAKVKYVKLARSLRTYGVSFFLVKEKMKGKNKLVPRLLGITKDSVMRVDEKTKEVLQEWPLTTVKRWAASPKSFTLDFGEYQESYYSVQTTEGEQISQLIAGYIDIILKKKQSKDRFGLEGDEESTMLEESVSPKKSTILQQQFNRTGKAEHGSVALPAVMRSGSSGPETFNVGSMPSPQQQVMVGQMHRGHMPPLTSAQQALMGTINTSMHAVQQAQDDLSELDSLPPLGQDMASRVWVQNKVDESKHEIHSQVDAITAGTASVVNLTAGDPADTDYTAVGCAITTISSNLTEMSKGVKLLAALMDDDVGSGEDLLRAARTLAGAVSDLLKAVQPTSGEPRQTVLTAAGSIGQASGDLLRQIGENETDERFQDVLMSLAKAVANAAAMLVLKAKNVAQVAEDTVLQNRVIAAATQCALSTSQLVACAKVVSPTISSPVCQEQLIEAGKLVDRSVENCVRACQAATSDSELLKQVSAAASVVSQALHDLLQHVRQFASRGEPIGRYDQATDTIMCVTESIFSSMGDAGEMVRQARVLAQATSDLVNAMRSDAEAEIDMENSKKLLAAAKLLADSTARMVEAAKGAAANPENEDQQQRLREAAEGLRVATNAAAQNAI
;
A
#
# COMPACT_ATOMS: atom_id res chain seq x y z
N PRO A 1 43.88 42.98 -33.04
CA PRO A 1 44.25 41.79 -32.23
C PRO A 1 43.28 40.62 -32.47
N VAL A 2 43.79 39.52 -33.06
CA VAL A 2 42.97 38.38 -33.52
C VAL A 2 42.25 37.68 -32.35
N GLN A 3 42.90 37.51 -31.21
CA GLN A 3 42.32 36.82 -30.04
C GLN A 3 41.12 37.57 -29.44
N LEU A 4 41.20 38.90 -29.32
CA LEU A 4 40.08 39.72 -28.84
C LEU A 4 38.87 39.62 -29.78
N ASN A 5 39.12 39.56 -31.09
CA ASN A 5 38.08 39.39 -32.09
C ASN A 5 37.38 38.03 -31.95
N LEU A 6 38.14 36.95 -31.72
CA LEU A 6 37.58 35.61 -31.50
C LEU A 6 36.71 35.57 -30.24
N LEU A 7 37.16 36.16 -29.13
CA LEU A 7 36.38 36.25 -27.89
C LEU A 7 35.10 37.07 -28.07
N TYR A 8 35.16 38.17 -28.82
CA TYR A 8 33.99 38.95 -29.16
C TYR A 8 32.98 38.13 -29.99
N VAL A 9 33.44 37.45 -31.05
CA VAL A 9 32.58 36.63 -31.91
C VAL A 9 31.90 35.52 -31.10
N GLN A 10 32.67 34.82 -30.25
CA GLN A 10 32.12 33.78 -29.38
C GLN A 10 31.06 34.35 -28.42
N ALA A 11 31.38 35.42 -27.69
CA ALA A 11 30.43 36.03 -26.75
C ALA A 11 29.17 36.57 -27.45
N ARG A 12 29.30 37.11 -28.66
CA ARG A 12 28.18 37.54 -29.49
C ARG A 12 27.30 36.33 -29.85
N ASP A 13 27.89 35.27 -30.36
CA ASP A 13 27.15 34.08 -30.79
C ASP A 13 26.43 33.41 -29.61
N ASP A 14 27.09 33.35 -28.45
CA ASP A 14 26.52 32.84 -27.19
C ASP A 14 25.36 33.70 -26.66
N ILE A 15 25.37 35.02 -26.90
CA ILE A 15 24.24 35.90 -26.57
C ILE A 15 23.09 35.66 -27.56
N LEU A 16 23.38 35.64 -28.86
CA LEU A 16 22.35 35.52 -29.91
C LEU A 16 21.63 34.17 -29.89
N ASN A 17 22.36 33.08 -29.62
CA ASN A 17 21.79 31.74 -29.50
C ASN A 17 21.04 31.53 -28.16
N GLY A 18 21.26 32.41 -27.17
CA GLY A 18 20.64 32.36 -25.84
C GLY A 18 21.37 31.49 -24.81
N SER A 19 22.55 30.96 -25.13
CA SER A 19 23.40 30.19 -24.21
C SER A 19 23.98 31.05 -23.09
N HIS A 20 24.16 32.35 -23.33
CA HIS A 20 24.51 33.35 -22.33
C HIS A 20 23.32 34.30 -22.09
N PRO A 21 22.48 34.03 -21.08
CA PRO A 21 21.30 34.84 -20.79
C PRO A 21 21.72 36.23 -20.32
N VAL A 22 21.16 37.25 -20.97
CA VAL A 22 21.37 38.67 -20.65
C VAL A 22 20.03 39.37 -20.49
N SER A 23 19.96 40.39 -19.65
CA SER A 23 18.76 41.21 -19.52
C SER A 23 18.52 42.02 -20.79
N PHE A 24 17.27 42.45 -21.03
CA PHE A 24 16.93 43.24 -22.21
C PHE A 24 17.78 44.52 -22.34
N GLU A 25 18.08 45.18 -21.22
CA GLU A 25 18.90 46.39 -21.23
C GLU A 25 20.32 46.10 -21.69
N LYS A 26 20.92 45.02 -21.16
CA LYS A 26 22.25 44.57 -21.57
C LYS A 26 22.27 44.07 -23.01
N ALA A 27 21.24 43.40 -23.47
CA ALA A 27 21.10 43.03 -24.88
C ALA A 27 21.09 44.27 -25.80
N CYS A 28 20.43 45.36 -25.39
CA CYS A 28 20.46 46.62 -26.15
C CYS A 28 21.85 47.29 -26.15
N GLU A 29 22.56 47.27 -25.01
CA GLU A 29 23.95 47.75 -24.92
C GLU A 29 24.89 46.94 -25.84
N PHE A 30 24.77 45.61 -25.84
CA PHE A 30 25.53 44.74 -26.75
C PHE A 30 25.18 45.00 -28.21
N GLY A 31 23.89 45.17 -28.52
CA GLY A 31 23.44 45.56 -29.87
C GLY A 31 24.03 46.89 -30.32
N GLY A 32 24.17 47.86 -29.41
CA GLY A 32 24.80 49.16 -29.68
C GLY A 32 26.29 49.04 -29.98
N PHE A 33 27.03 48.24 -29.20
CA PHE A 33 28.44 47.94 -29.48
C PHE A 33 28.62 47.15 -30.78
N GLN A 34 27.73 46.20 -31.08
CA GLN A 34 27.77 45.45 -32.33
C GLN A 34 27.49 46.37 -33.53
N ALA A 35 26.56 47.33 -33.41
CA ALA A 35 26.32 48.33 -34.45
C ALA A 35 27.54 49.24 -34.66
N GLN A 36 28.23 49.64 -33.59
CA GLN A 36 29.49 50.38 -33.69
C GLN A 36 30.58 49.57 -34.42
N ILE A 37 30.66 48.25 -34.17
CA ILE A 37 31.65 47.36 -34.80
C ILE A 37 31.35 47.16 -36.29
N GLN A 38 30.07 47.00 -36.67
CA GLN A 38 29.69 46.73 -38.06
C GLN A 38 29.62 48.00 -38.92
N PHE A 39 29.13 49.11 -38.38
CA PHE A 39 28.81 50.31 -39.15
C PHE A 39 29.64 51.55 -38.78
N GLY A 40 30.49 51.47 -37.75
CA GLY A 40 31.26 52.62 -37.25
C GLY A 40 30.40 53.60 -36.43
N PRO A 41 30.83 54.87 -36.30
CA PRO A 41 30.13 55.89 -35.50
C PRO A 41 28.67 56.11 -35.89
N HIS A 42 27.85 56.46 -34.90
CA HIS A 42 26.42 56.63 -35.11
C HIS A 42 26.08 57.86 -35.97
N VAL A 43 25.30 57.65 -37.04
CA VAL A 43 24.84 58.71 -37.95
C VAL A 43 23.31 58.80 -37.92
N GLU A 44 22.80 59.88 -37.32
CA GLU A 44 21.38 60.06 -36.97
C GLU A 44 20.43 60.06 -38.20
N HIS A 45 20.92 60.45 -39.38
CA HIS A 45 20.12 60.43 -40.61
C HIS A 45 20.05 59.05 -41.28
N LYS A 46 21.05 58.19 -41.06
CA LYS A 46 21.18 56.85 -41.67
C LYS A 46 20.59 55.76 -40.78
N HIS A 47 20.82 55.85 -39.47
CA HIS A 47 20.40 54.86 -38.49
C HIS A 47 18.99 55.18 -37.96
N LYS A 48 17.97 54.84 -38.76
CA LYS A 48 16.54 54.99 -38.42
C LYS A 48 15.86 53.63 -38.28
N PRO A 49 14.69 53.55 -37.60
CA PRO A 49 13.95 52.29 -37.47
C PRO A 49 13.70 51.63 -38.83
N GLY A 50 14.01 50.34 -38.95
CA GLY A 50 14.00 49.56 -40.19
C GLY A 50 15.38 49.43 -40.87
N PHE A 51 16.46 49.93 -40.25
CA PHE A 51 17.82 49.82 -40.78
C PHE A 51 18.52 48.53 -40.33
N LEU A 52 18.27 48.07 -39.10
CA LEU A 52 18.91 46.86 -38.56
C LEU A 52 18.01 45.63 -38.71
N ASP A 53 18.57 44.50 -39.16
CA ASP A 53 17.93 43.20 -38.94
C ASP A 53 18.15 42.76 -37.50
N LEU A 54 17.13 42.94 -36.65
CA LEU A 54 17.18 42.61 -35.23
C LEU A 54 17.55 41.15 -34.93
N LYS A 55 17.42 40.23 -35.89
CA LYS A 55 17.85 38.82 -35.74
C LYS A 55 19.35 38.67 -35.54
N GLU A 56 20.16 39.60 -36.06
CA GLU A 56 21.61 39.56 -35.95
C GLU A 56 22.14 40.27 -34.70
N PHE A 57 21.31 41.08 -34.03
CA PHE A 57 21.73 41.95 -32.92
C PHE A 57 21.10 41.58 -31.58
N LEU A 58 19.98 40.84 -31.59
CA LEU A 58 19.27 40.46 -30.38
C LEU A 58 18.96 38.96 -30.34
N PRO A 59 18.96 38.35 -29.15
CA PRO A 59 18.44 37.01 -28.93
C PRO A 59 16.98 36.89 -29.41
N LYS A 60 16.58 35.70 -29.85
CA LYS A 60 15.22 35.42 -30.37
C LYS A 60 14.10 35.85 -29.42
N GLU A 61 14.34 35.84 -28.10
CA GLU A 61 13.40 36.28 -27.07
C GLU A 61 13.09 37.79 -27.10
N TYR A 62 14.03 38.64 -27.54
CA TYR A 62 13.89 40.10 -27.50
C TYR A 62 13.55 40.75 -28.84
N ILE A 63 13.58 40.01 -29.96
CA ILE A 63 13.29 40.53 -31.32
C ILE A 63 11.90 41.17 -31.40
N LYS A 64 10.91 40.59 -30.71
CA LYS A 64 9.51 41.06 -30.74
C LYS A 64 9.23 42.21 -29.76
N GLN A 65 10.23 42.66 -29.01
CA GLN A 65 10.04 43.68 -27.99
C GLN A 65 9.91 45.07 -28.62
N ARG A 66 8.79 45.76 -28.32
CA ARG A 66 8.48 47.07 -28.91
C ARG A 66 9.54 48.10 -28.51
N GLY A 67 10.16 48.74 -29.50
CA GLY A 67 11.15 49.80 -29.29
C GLY A 67 12.60 49.31 -29.08
N ALA A 68 12.89 48.03 -29.27
CA ALA A 68 14.24 47.48 -29.12
C ALA A 68 15.26 48.14 -30.07
N GLU A 69 14.92 48.30 -31.36
CA GLU A 69 15.79 48.95 -32.34
C GLU A 69 16.11 50.41 -31.96
N LYS A 70 15.11 51.15 -31.45
CA LYS A 70 15.30 52.53 -30.99
C LYS A 70 16.26 52.61 -29.79
N ARG A 71 16.17 51.65 -28.85
CA ARG A 71 17.10 51.56 -27.71
C ARG A 71 18.52 51.21 -28.16
N ILE A 72 18.67 50.29 -29.12
CA ILE A 72 19.99 49.98 -29.71
C ILE A 72 20.62 51.22 -30.32
N PHE A 73 19.87 52.02 -31.08
CA PHE A 73 20.41 53.27 -31.63
C PHE A 73 20.75 54.31 -30.57
N GLN A 74 20.01 54.35 -29.46
CA GLN A 74 20.36 55.20 -28.33
C GLN A 74 21.70 54.76 -27.72
N GLU A 75 21.94 53.46 -27.55
CA GLU A 75 23.24 52.96 -27.08
C GLU A 75 24.36 53.13 -28.12
N HIS A 76 24.04 53.03 -29.42
CA HIS A 76 24.97 53.33 -30.49
C HIS A 76 25.38 54.80 -30.47
N LYS A 77 24.44 55.72 -30.19
CA LYS A 77 24.73 57.14 -29.97
C LYS A 77 25.61 57.35 -28.72
N ASN A 78 25.38 56.61 -27.65
CA ASN A 78 26.21 56.65 -26.44
C ASN A 78 27.65 56.15 -26.69
N CYS A 79 27.88 55.33 -27.72
CA CYS A 79 29.22 54.87 -28.10
C CYS A 79 30.09 55.98 -28.70
N GLY A 80 29.50 57.04 -29.26
CA GLY A 80 30.22 58.18 -29.85
C GLY A 80 31.19 57.78 -30.97
N GLU A 81 32.40 58.36 -30.97
CA GLU A 81 33.46 58.10 -31.94
C GLU A 81 34.40 56.95 -31.54
N MET A 82 33.89 55.99 -30.76
CA MET A 82 34.69 54.85 -30.30
C MET A 82 35.19 53.99 -31.47
N SER A 83 36.47 53.63 -31.47
CA SER A 83 37.04 52.77 -32.51
C SER A 83 36.49 51.34 -32.44
N GLU A 84 36.58 50.59 -33.54
CA GLU A 84 36.15 49.19 -33.60
C GLU A 84 36.83 48.32 -32.54
N ILE A 85 38.12 48.56 -32.29
CA ILE A 85 38.91 47.81 -31.31
C ILE A 85 38.42 48.12 -29.89
N GLU A 86 38.20 49.40 -29.56
CA GLU A 86 37.68 49.81 -28.26
C GLU A 86 36.25 49.30 -28.02
N ALA A 87 35.42 49.26 -29.07
CA ALA A 87 34.09 48.68 -29.01
C ALA A 87 34.15 47.18 -28.67
N LYS A 88 35.05 46.42 -29.31
CA LYS A 88 35.29 45.01 -28.98
C LYS A 88 35.81 44.81 -27.55
N VAL A 89 36.71 45.68 -27.09
CA VAL A 89 37.20 45.64 -25.70
C VAL A 89 36.05 45.88 -24.71
N LYS A 90 35.23 46.91 -24.94
CA LYS A 90 34.07 47.21 -24.06
C LYS A 90 33.03 46.09 -24.10
N TYR A 91 32.76 45.52 -25.27
CA TYR A 91 31.86 44.38 -25.42
C TYR A 91 32.32 43.20 -24.57
N VAL A 92 33.57 42.76 -24.74
CA VAL A 92 34.12 41.61 -24.01
C VAL A 92 34.22 41.92 -22.50
N LYS A 93 34.59 43.16 -22.13
CA LYS A 93 34.64 43.58 -20.72
C LYS A 93 33.26 43.55 -20.06
N LEU A 94 32.22 43.99 -20.78
CA LEU A 94 30.84 43.94 -20.30
C LEU A 94 30.35 42.49 -20.21
N ALA A 95 30.60 41.66 -21.23
CA ALA A 95 30.23 40.24 -21.19
C ALA A 95 30.86 39.54 -19.97
N ARG A 96 32.16 39.78 -19.73
CA ARG A 96 32.89 39.19 -18.59
C ARG A 96 32.50 39.76 -17.22
N SER A 97 31.90 40.96 -17.16
CA SER A 97 31.45 41.53 -15.88
C SER A 97 30.09 40.98 -15.44
N LEU A 98 29.35 40.33 -16.34
CA LEU A 98 28.10 39.67 -16.00
C LEU A 98 28.39 38.36 -15.24
N ARG A 99 27.63 38.13 -14.16
CA ARG A 99 27.71 36.88 -13.38
C ARG A 99 27.28 35.65 -14.17
N THR A 100 26.62 35.85 -15.31
CA THR A 100 26.19 34.79 -16.22
C THR A 100 27.33 34.29 -17.13
N TYR A 101 28.51 34.90 -17.07
CA TYR A 101 29.62 34.57 -17.96
C TYR A 101 30.33 33.28 -17.53
N GLY A 102 30.48 32.33 -18.45
CA GLY A 102 31.08 31.02 -18.15
C GLY A 102 30.20 30.12 -17.28
N VAL A 103 28.90 30.40 -17.21
CA VAL A 103 27.91 29.61 -16.46
C VAL A 103 27.10 28.76 -17.43
N SER A 104 26.92 27.48 -17.13
CA SER A 104 26.04 26.59 -17.91
C SER A 104 24.60 26.76 -17.44
N PHE A 105 23.72 27.28 -18.31
CA PHE A 105 22.33 27.53 -17.96
C PHE A 105 21.38 26.46 -18.50
N PHE A 106 20.43 26.07 -17.65
CA PHE A 106 19.35 25.15 -18.01
C PHE A 106 18.01 25.79 -17.67
N LEU A 107 17.06 25.72 -18.60
CA LEU A 107 15.69 26.20 -18.37
C LEU A 107 14.91 25.13 -17.60
N VAL A 108 14.51 25.44 -16.37
CA VAL A 108 13.81 24.52 -15.47
C VAL A 108 12.48 25.11 -15.02
N LYS A 109 11.54 24.25 -14.61
CA LYS A 109 10.26 24.68 -14.02
C LYS A 109 10.24 24.37 -12.53
N GLU A 110 10.21 25.42 -11.72
CA GLU A 110 10.18 25.35 -10.26
C GLU A 110 8.72 25.41 -9.78
N LYS A 111 8.36 24.58 -8.79
CA LYS A 111 7.05 24.68 -8.11
C LYS A 111 7.12 25.77 -7.05
N MET A 112 6.21 26.74 -7.10
CA MET A 112 6.14 27.81 -6.10
C MET A 112 5.77 27.26 -4.71
N LYS A 113 6.51 27.67 -3.67
CA LYS A 113 6.17 27.31 -2.29
C LYS A 113 4.77 27.85 -1.94
N GLY A 114 3.90 26.97 -1.44
CA GLY A 114 2.52 27.31 -1.04
C GLY A 114 1.51 27.51 -2.18
N LYS A 115 1.88 27.35 -3.45
CA LYS A 115 0.95 27.46 -4.60
C LYS A 115 1.20 26.34 -5.61
N ASN A 116 0.14 25.72 -6.13
CA ASN A 116 0.27 24.69 -7.18
C ASN A 116 0.52 25.29 -8.58
N LYS A 117 1.53 26.14 -8.71
CA LYS A 117 1.91 26.82 -9.97
C LYS A 117 3.39 26.56 -10.27
N LEU A 118 3.66 26.14 -11.49
CA LEU A 118 5.02 25.99 -12.03
C LEU A 118 5.47 27.32 -12.63
N VAL A 119 6.66 27.77 -12.25
CA VAL A 119 7.27 29.01 -12.73
C VAL A 119 8.58 28.66 -13.44
N PRO A 120 8.78 29.14 -14.68
CA PRO A 120 10.05 28.97 -15.38
C PRO A 120 11.18 29.72 -14.66
N ARG A 121 12.33 29.07 -14.57
CA ARG A 121 13.51 29.55 -13.86
C ARG A 121 14.76 29.08 -14.59
N LEU A 122 15.84 29.84 -14.51
CA LEU A 122 17.13 29.44 -15.06
C LEU A 122 17.99 28.85 -13.93
N LEU A 123 18.48 27.64 -14.14
CA LEU A 123 19.45 26.99 -13.26
C LEU A 123 20.84 27.15 -13.88
N GLY A 124 21.66 28.00 -13.28
CA GLY A 124 23.05 28.21 -13.67
C GLY A 124 23.98 27.31 -12.87
N ILE A 125 24.92 26.64 -13.54
CA ILE A 125 25.91 25.79 -12.87
C ILE A 125 27.30 26.28 -13.26
N THR A 126 28.09 26.61 -12.25
CA THR A 126 29.49 26.98 -12.37
C THR A 126 30.36 25.90 -11.75
N LYS A 127 31.67 25.99 -11.95
CA LYS A 127 32.64 25.09 -11.31
C LYS A 127 32.65 25.17 -9.79
N ASP A 128 32.07 26.22 -9.19
CA ASP A 128 32.14 26.48 -7.74
C ASP A 128 30.74 26.53 -7.08
N SER A 129 29.69 26.87 -7.83
CA SER A 129 28.33 27.10 -7.29
C SER A 129 27.21 26.76 -8.29
N VAL A 130 26.05 26.44 -7.74
CA VAL A 130 24.76 26.35 -8.45
C VAL A 130 23.96 27.61 -8.14
N MET A 131 23.42 28.27 -9.16
CA MET A 131 22.70 29.53 -9.06
C MET A 131 21.28 29.38 -9.59
N ARG A 132 20.30 29.91 -8.85
CA ARG A 132 18.93 30.09 -9.32
C ARG A 132 18.76 31.50 -9.84
N VAL A 133 18.37 31.64 -11.10
CA VAL A 133 18.24 32.92 -11.81
C VAL A 133 16.83 33.11 -12.32
N ASP A 134 16.30 34.32 -12.21
CA ASP A 134 14.98 34.64 -12.76
C ASP A 134 14.98 34.60 -14.29
N GLU A 135 13.91 34.05 -14.90
CA GLU A 135 13.81 33.95 -16.36
C GLU A 135 13.69 35.33 -17.03
N LYS A 136 13.03 36.31 -16.40
CA LYS A 136 12.71 37.61 -17.03
C LYS A 136 13.72 38.67 -16.67
N THR A 137 14.06 38.83 -15.40
CA THR A 137 15.02 39.86 -14.97
C THR A 137 16.47 39.41 -15.19
N LYS A 138 16.71 38.10 -15.33
CA LYS A 138 18.03 37.46 -15.36
C LYS A 138 18.86 37.77 -14.11
N GLU A 139 18.21 38.11 -12.99
CA GLU A 139 18.86 38.34 -11.70
C GLU A 139 19.06 37.03 -10.94
N VAL A 140 20.17 36.93 -10.21
CA VAL A 140 20.47 35.79 -9.34
C VAL A 140 19.60 35.88 -8.09
N LEU A 141 18.66 34.96 -7.96
CA LEU A 141 17.74 34.86 -6.81
C LEU A 141 18.38 34.15 -5.62
N GLN A 142 19.19 33.13 -5.89
CA GLN A 142 19.84 32.33 -4.86
C GLN A 142 21.09 31.66 -5.43
N GLU A 143 22.11 31.49 -4.60
CA GLU A 143 23.36 30.83 -4.96
C GLU A 143 23.72 29.83 -3.87
N TRP A 144 24.06 28.62 -4.29
CA TRP A 144 24.47 27.51 -3.43
C TRP A 144 25.88 27.05 -3.83
N PRO A 145 26.88 27.13 -2.95
CA PRO A 145 28.19 26.57 -3.22
C PRO A 145 28.09 25.06 -3.47
N LEU A 146 28.82 24.52 -4.47
CA LEU A 146 28.80 23.08 -4.77
C LEU A 146 29.24 22.22 -3.58
N THR A 147 30.03 22.78 -2.66
CA THR A 147 30.44 22.13 -1.41
C THR A 147 29.29 21.87 -0.42
N THR A 148 28.17 22.59 -0.55
CA THR A 148 26.98 22.42 0.29
C THR A 148 26.03 21.35 -0.25
N VAL A 149 26.18 20.96 -1.53
CA VAL A 149 25.37 19.92 -2.16
C VAL A 149 25.84 18.57 -1.62
N LYS A 150 24.96 17.88 -0.89
CA LYS A 150 25.23 16.54 -0.35
C LYS A 150 24.93 15.47 -1.38
N ARG A 151 23.77 15.58 -2.05
CA ARG A 151 23.28 14.61 -3.03
C ARG A 151 22.50 15.32 -4.13
N TRP A 152 22.47 14.72 -5.31
CA TRP A 152 21.59 15.13 -6.39
C TRP A 152 21.00 13.90 -7.06
N ALA A 153 19.79 14.04 -7.59
CA ALA A 153 19.09 12.97 -8.29
C ALA A 153 18.47 13.52 -9.58
N ALA A 154 18.76 12.84 -10.68
CA ALA A 154 18.13 13.09 -11.97
C ALA A 154 17.09 12.02 -12.28
N SER A 155 15.99 12.44 -12.88
CA SER A 155 14.96 11.58 -13.45
C SER A 155 14.59 12.12 -14.84
N PRO A 156 13.92 11.34 -15.70
CA PRO A 156 13.61 11.75 -17.07
C PRO A 156 12.82 13.07 -17.20
N LYS A 157 12.13 13.49 -16.13
CA LYS A 157 11.30 14.72 -16.11
C LYS A 157 11.58 15.65 -14.92
N SER A 158 12.53 15.30 -14.06
CA SER A 158 12.79 16.06 -12.84
C SER A 158 14.23 15.98 -12.40
N PHE A 159 14.67 17.01 -11.69
CA PHE A 159 15.97 17.08 -11.08
C PHE A 159 15.84 17.62 -9.67
N THR A 160 16.53 16.99 -8.71
CA THR A 160 16.44 17.35 -7.28
C THR A 160 17.83 17.51 -6.69
N LEU A 161 18.03 18.60 -5.94
CA LEU A 161 19.22 18.88 -5.14
C LEU A 161 18.90 18.74 -3.66
N ASP A 162 19.77 18.04 -2.95
CA ASP A 162 19.76 17.87 -1.51
C ASP A 162 20.99 18.52 -0.88
N PHE A 163 20.74 19.45 0.03
CA PHE A 163 21.76 20.20 0.77
C PHE A 163 21.94 19.65 2.21
N GLY A 164 21.20 18.61 2.61
CA GLY A 164 21.24 18.05 3.96
C GLY A 164 20.89 19.08 5.04
N GLU A 165 21.69 19.12 6.11
CA GLU A 165 21.50 20.04 7.25
C GLU A 165 21.65 21.53 6.88
N TYR A 166 22.21 21.86 5.72
CA TYR A 166 22.33 23.25 5.27
C TYR A 166 20.99 23.84 4.80
N GLN A 167 20.01 23.00 4.44
CA GLN A 167 18.68 23.47 4.03
C GLN A 167 17.61 22.40 4.30
N GLU A 168 16.59 22.73 5.11
CA GLU A 168 15.52 21.79 5.53
C GLU A 168 14.67 21.21 4.37
N SER A 169 14.73 21.79 3.17
CA SER A 169 13.90 21.39 2.04
C SER A 169 14.75 21.16 0.80
N TYR A 170 14.47 20.04 0.13
CA TYR A 170 15.01 19.74 -1.19
C TYR A 170 14.64 20.83 -2.21
N TYR A 171 15.56 21.12 -3.12
CA TYR A 171 15.28 21.95 -4.28
C TYR A 171 14.94 21.04 -5.46
N SER A 172 13.65 20.96 -5.78
CA SER A 172 13.13 20.12 -6.87
C SER A 172 12.62 20.97 -8.03
N VAL A 173 13.01 20.58 -9.24
CA VAL A 173 12.62 21.23 -10.48
C VAL A 173 12.23 20.21 -11.54
N GLN A 174 11.34 20.60 -12.45
CA GLN A 174 11.03 19.82 -13.65
C GLN A 174 11.95 20.24 -14.80
N THR A 175 12.63 19.26 -15.37
CA THR A 175 13.54 19.43 -16.51
C THR A 175 13.67 18.12 -17.26
N THR A 176 13.86 18.20 -18.58
CA THR A 176 14.20 17.05 -19.43
C THR A 176 15.71 16.83 -19.53
N GLU A 177 16.51 17.79 -19.08
CA GLU A 177 17.98 17.78 -19.16
C GLU A 177 18.63 17.41 -17.81
N GLY A 178 17.87 16.75 -16.92
CA GLY A 178 18.34 16.39 -15.58
C GLY A 178 19.61 15.54 -15.59
N GLU A 179 19.77 14.66 -16.58
CA GLU A 179 20.96 13.82 -16.73
C GLU A 179 22.21 14.63 -17.09
N GLN A 180 22.09 15.60 -18.01
CA GLN A 180 23.20 16.48 -18.39
C GLN A 180 23.64 17.36 -17.22
N ILE A 181 22.66 17.91 -16.48
CA ILE A 181 22.89 18.66 -15.25
C ILE A 181 23.65 17.79 -14.23
N SER A 182 23.20 16.55 -14.04
CA SER A 182 23.83 15.60 -13.12
C SER A 182 25.28 15.28 -13.49
N GLN A 183 25.56 15.03 -14.78
CA GLN A 183 26.91 14.75 -15.27
C GLN A 183 27.85 15.95 -15.08
N LEU A 184 27.34 17.16 -15.32
CA LEU A 184 28.11 18.38 -15.18
C LEU A 184 28.46 18.68 -13.70
N ILE A 185 27.50 18.48 -12.78
CA ILE A 185 27.74 18.59 -11.34
C ILE A 185 28.73 17.53 -10.86
N ALA A 186 28.59 16.27 -11.31
CA ALA A 186 29.51 15.19 -10.99
C ALA A 186 30.95 15.53 -11.43
N GLY A 187 31.13 15.99 -12.66
CA GLY A 187 32.43 16.39 -13.18
C GLY A 187 33.09 17.54 -12.39
N TYR A 188 32.32 18.54 -11.97
CA TYR A 188 32.86 19.64 -11.17
C TYR A 188 33.20 19.22 -9.74
N ILE A 189 32.36 18.42 -9.10
CA ILE A 189 32.65 17.90 -7.75
C ILE A 189 33.90 17.01 -7.76
N ASP A 190 34.07 16.17 -8.78
CA ASP A 190 35.28 15.35 -8.94
C ASP A 190 36.55 16.21 -9.06
N ILE A 191 36.49 17.32 -9.81
CA ILE A 191 37.61 18.26 -9.93
C ILE A 191 37.90 18.94 -8.59
N ILE A 192 36.87 19.38 -7.86
CA ILE A 192 37.02 20.00 -6.53
C ILE A 192 37.65 19.01 -5.54
N LEU A 193 37.17 17.76 -5.50
CA LEU A 193 37.68 16.72 -4.60
C LEU A 193 39.14 16.35 -4.93
N LYS A 194 39.48 16.21 -6.22
CA LYS A 194 40.86 15.98 -6.66
C LYS A 194 41.80 17.12 -6.27
N LYS A 195 41.35 18.37 -6.44
CA LYS A 195 42.13 19.56 -6.04
C LYS A 195 42.33 19.65 -4.52
N LYS A 196 41.33 19.22 -3.73
CA LYS A 196 41.45 19.14 -2.27
C LYS A 196 42.44 18.06 -1.84
N GLN A 197 42.36 16.86 -2.41
CA GLN A 197 43.33 15.78 -2.14
C GLN A 197 44.77 16.14 -2.53
N SER A 198 44.99 16.87 -3.62
CA SER A 198 46.33 17.34 -3.99
C SER A 198 46.87 18.39 -3.02
N LYS A 199 46.00 19.20 -2.42
CA LYS A 199 46.37 20.25 -1.47
C LYS A 199 46.68 19.68 -0.07
N ASP A 200 45.94 18.65 0.36
CA ASP A 200 46.20 17.93 1.62
C ASP A 200 47.48 17.06 1.56
N ARG A 201 48.03 16.80 0.36
CA ARG A 201 49.28 16.03 0.17
C ARG A 201 50.56 16.88 0.17
N PHE A 202 50.46 18.22 0.22
CA PHE A 202 51.60 19.13 0.26
C PHE A 202 51.58 19.97 1.53
N GLY A 203 51.97 19.36 2.65
CA GLY A 203 52.57 20.05 3.78
C GLY A 203 54.08 20.04 3.60
N LEU A 204 54.62 21.00 2.86
CA LEU A 204 56.02 21.46 2.90
C LEU A 204 56.10 22.71 2.00
N GLU A 205 56.52 23.83 2.58
CA GLU A 205 56.71 25.13 1.93
C GLU A 205 57.60 25.03 0.68
N GLY A 206 57.24 25.74 -0.39
CA GLY A 206 58.09 25.86 -1.58
C GLY A 206 57.37 26.52 -2.77
N ASP A 207 57.53 27.84 -2.86
CA ASP A 207 57.41 28.77 -4.00
C ASP A 207 56.48 28.49 -5.20
N GLU A 208 55.61 29.48 -5.42
CA GLU A 208 54.82 29.73 -6.63
C GLU A 208 55.70 30.22 -7.79
N GLU A 209 56.49 29.38 -8.45
CA GLU A 209 56.97 29.69 -9.81
C GLU A 209 57.50 28.45 -10.54
N SER A 210 56.69 27.83 -11.42
CA SER A 210 57.19 27.04 -12.57
C SER A 210 56.08 26.69 -13.55
N THR A 211 55.99 27.53 -14.58
CA THR A 211 55.95 27.20 -16.02
C THR A 211 55.40 25.85 -16.49
N MET A 212 54.43 25.96 -17.42
CA MET A 212 53.96 24.88 -18.29
C MET A 212 55.11 24.31 -19.14
N LEU A 213 55.25 22.99 -19.17
CA LEU A 213 55.91 22.26 -20.24
C LEU A 213 55.03 21.07 -20.64
N GLU A 214 54.48 21.12 -21.85
CA GLU A 214 54.16 19.93 -22.64
C GLU A 214 55.49 19.31 -23.09
N GLU A 215 55.62 17.98 -23.07
CA GLU A 215 55.67 17.16 -24.30
C GLU A 215 55.96 15.68 -24.00
N SER A 216 55.47 14.83 -24.91
CA SER A 216 56.07 13.54 -25.31
C SER A 216 55.76 12.28 -24.50
N VAL A 217 54.83 11.50 -25.05
CA VAL A 217 54.63 10.07 -24.76
C VAL A 217 55.75 9.25 -25.42
N SER A 218 56.32 8.30 -24.68
CA SER A 218 57.12 7.20 -25.25
C SER A 218 57.01 5.94 -24.38
N PRO A 219 56.99 4.72 -24.97
CA PRO A 219 56.63 3.50 -24.26
C PRO A 219 57.85 2.67 -23.83
N LYS A 220 57.88 2.25 -22.55
CA LYS A 220 58.19 0.88 -22.04
C LYS A 220 58.84 0.87 -20.65
N LYS A 221 58.25 0.01 -19.79
CA LYS A 221 58.83 -0.78 -18.68
C LYS A 221 59.43 -0.01 -17.48
N SER A 222 58.87 -0.15 -16.28
CA SER A 222 59.05 -1.31 -15.39
C SER A 222 58.25 -1.11 -14.10
N THR A 223 57.41 -2.08 -13.72
CA THR A 223 56.77 -2.12 -12.40
C THR A 223 57.77 -2.71 -11.41
N ILE A 224 58.45 -1.86 -10.66
CA ILE A 224 59.16 -2.26 -9.44
C ILE A 224 58.16 -2.16 -8.29
N LEU A 225 57.65 -3.33 -7.89
CA LEU A 225 56.87 -3.51 -6.68
C LEU A 225 57.86 -3.60 -5.51
N GLN A 226 57.92 -2.57 -4.67
CA GLN A 226 58.66 -2.62 -3.40
C GLN A 226 57.74 -2.32 -2.21
N GLN A 227 57.24 -3.44 -1.65
CA GLN A 227 56.89 -3.72 -0.26
C GLN A 227 56.41 -2.58 0.65
N GLN A 228 55.18 -2.72 1.15
CA GLN A 228 54.90 -2.50 2.56
C GLN A 228 53.95 -3.59 3.11
N PHE A 229 54.26 -4.00 4.33
CA PHE A 229 53.88 -5.24 5.00
C PHE A 229 52.42 -5.21 5.51
N ASN A 230 51.70 -6.31 5.29
CA ASN A 230 50.63 -6.72 6.19
C ASN A 230 50.92 -8.15 6.68
N ARG A 231 50.86 -8.30 8.01
CA ARG A 231 51.19 -9.52 8.75
C ARG A 231 50.20 -10.65 8.43
N THR A 232 50.72 -11.65 7.74
CA THR A 232 50.58 -13.11 7.96
C THR A 232 49.32 -13.62 8.68
N GLY A 233 48.35 -14.13 7.91
CA GLY A 233 47.51 -15.29 8.26
C GLY A 233 47.76 -16.38 7.22
N LYS A 234 48.24 -17.55 7.66
CA LYS A 234 48.68 -18.66 6.80
C LYS A 234 47.51 -19.24 5.99
N ALA A 235 47.73 -19.46 4.70
CA ALA A 235 46.95 -20.39 3.89
C ALA A 235 47.62 -21.78 3.95
N GLU A 236 46.87 -22.81 4.31
CA GLU A 236 47.27 -24.19 4.06
C GLU A 236 46.51 -24.74 2.85
N HIS A 237 47.29 -25.27 1.91
CA HIS A 237 46.85 -26.00 0.73
C HIS A 237 46.27 -27.37 1.13
N GLY A 238 45.14 -27.76 0.54
CA GLY A 238 44.52 -29.08 0.69
C GLY A 238 44.11 -29.66 -0.66
N SER A 239 44.64 -30.84 -0.97
CA SER A 239 44.69 -31.54 -2.25
C SER A 239 43.34 -32.02 -2.81
N VAL A 240 43.21 -31.98 -4.15
CA VAL A 240 42.10 -32.58 -4.91
C VAL A 240 42.42 -34.05 -5.17
N ALA A 241 42.07 -34.88 -4.20
CA ALA A 241 41.77 -36.31 -4.32
C ALA A 241 41.75 -36.86 -2.90
N LEU A 242 40.70 -37.58 -2.51
CA LEU A 242 40.84 -38.86 -1.83
C LEU A 242 39.49 -39.62 -1.88
N PRO A 243 39.56 -40.96 -1.91
CA PRO A 243 38.46 -41.89 -2.10
C PRO A 243 37.75 -42.26 -0.80
N ALA A 244 36.63 -42.97 -0.98
CA ALA A 244 35.89 -43.82 -0.04
C ALA A 244 36.47 -43.98 1.38
N VAL A 245 35.71 -43.57 2.39
CA VAL A 245 35.83 -44.01 3.79
C VAL A 245 34.40 -44.15 4.32
N MET A 246 33.83 -45.36 4.34
CA MET A 246 33.92 -46.37 5.41
C MET A 246 33.57 -45.78 6.79
N ARG A 247 32.33 -46.07 7.20
CA ARG A 247 31.81 -45.87 8.56
C ARG A 247 32.60 -46.74 9.54
N SER A 248 32.86 -46.22 10.75
CA SER A 248 33.38 -47.01 11.87
C SER A 248 32.29 -47.29 12.90
N GLY A 249 32.26 -48.54 13.36
CA GLY A 249 31.15 -49.16 14.07
C GLY A 249 31.09 -48.90 15.57
N SER A 250 29.90 -49.17 16.12
CA SER A 250 29.68 -49.53 17.50
C SER A 250 28.79 -50.78 17.55
N SER A 251 29.43 -51.91 17.88
CA SER A 251 28.93 -53.10 18.60
C SER A 251 27.43 -53.46 18.59
N GLY A 252 27.11 -54.63 18.01
CA GLY A 252 25.92 -55.44 18.30
C GLY A 252 25.60 -56.41 17.16
N PRO A 253 25.41 -57.72 17.40
CA PRO A 253 24.93 -58.63 16.37
C PRO A 253 23.41 -58.52 16.26
N GLU A 254 22.85 -58.40 15.06
CA GLU A 254 21.74 -59.27 14.60
C GLU A 254 21.13 -58.90 13.23
N THR A 255 20.89 -59.99 12.48
CA THR A 255 19.83 -60.30 11.50
C THR A 255 19.59 -59.41 10.27
N PHE A 256 19.79 -60.05 9.11
CA PHE A 256 19.29 -59.64 7.80
C PHE A 256 17.75 -59.63 7.77
N ASN A 257 17.15 -58.56 7.23
CA ASN A 257 15.77 -58.59 6.75
C ASN A 257 15.67 -57.96 5.36
N VAL A 258 14.97 -58.64 4.46
CA VAL A 258 14.79 -58.30 3.04
C VAL A 258 13.65 -57.28 2.89
N GLY A 259 13.86 -56.28 2.04
CA GLY A 259 13.05 -55.06 2.01
C GLY A 259 11.68 -55.12 1.31
N SER A 260 10.94 -54.03 1.51
CA SER A 260 9.79 -53.58 0.71
C SER A 260 9.96 -52.08 0.42
N MET A 261 9.89 -51.68 -0.85
CA MET A 261 10.01 -50.28 -1.30
C MET A 261 8.78 -49.44 -0.89
N PRO A 262 8.96 -48.20 -0.39
CA PRO A 262 7.98 -47.14 -0.56
C PRO A 262 8.16 -46.41 -1.90
N SER A 263 7.04 -45.89 -2.41
CA SER A 263 6.83 -45.26 -3.71
C SER A 263 7.69 -44.01 -3.99
N PRO A 264 8.00 -43.71 -5.27
CA PRO A 264 8.92 -42.64 -5.65
C PRO A 264 8.32 -41.24 -5.39
N GLN A 265 8.91 -40.50 -4.45
CA GLN A 265 8.78 -39.05 -4.38
C GLN A 265 9.86 -38.41 -5.26
N GLN A 266 9.44 -37.82 -6.39
CA GLN A 266 10.32 -37.01 -7.24
C GLN A 266 10.66 -35.70 -6.50
N GLN A 267 11.88 -35.63 -5.95
CA GLN A 267 12.49 -34.34 -5.57
C GLN A 267 12.86 -33.57 -6.85
N VAL A 268 12.16 -32.47 -7.09
CA VAL A 268 12.63 -31.43 -8.01
C VAL A 268 13.74 -30.67 -7.27
N MET A 269 14.97 -30.83 -7.73
CA MET A 269 16.14 -30.14 -7.18
C MET A 269 16.10 -28.67 -7.60
N VAL A 270 15.43 -27.83 -6.81
CA VAL A 270 15.62 -26.36 -6.85
C VAL A 270 16.94 -26.07 -6.16
N GLY A 271 17.78 -25.26 -6.80
CA GLY A 271 19.13 -24.92 -6.33
C GLY A 271 19.16 -24.52 -4.86
N GLN A 272 19.85 -25.33 -4.06
CA GLN A 272 20.12 -25.06 -2.66
C GLN A 272 20.98 -23.79 -2.58
N MET A 273 20.37 -22.65 -2.21
CA MET A 273 21.13 -21.45 -1.87
C MET A 273 22.07 -21.79 -0.72
N HIS A 274 23.37 -21.67 -0.99
CA HIS A 274 24.39 -21.81 0.03
C HIS A 274 24.16 -20.73 1.10
N ARG A 275 24.18 -21.16 2.37
CA ARG A 275 23.92 -20.36 3.59
C ARG A 275 24.81 -19.12 3.79
N GLY A 276 25.71 -18.81 2.85
CA GLY A 276 26.65 -17.67 2.89
C GLY A 276 26.23 -16.43 2.07
N HIS A 277 25.11 -16.47 1.34
CA HIS A 277 24.59 -15.34 0.56
C HIS A 277 23.08 -15.16 0.78
N MET A 278 22.66 -14.87 2.02
CA MET A 278 21.41 -14.13 2.21
C MET A 278 21.72 -12.63 2.07
N PRO A 279 20.96 -11.86 1.27
CA PRO A 279 21.03 -10.41 1.34
C PRO A 279 20.71 -9.97 2.78
N PRO A 280 21.38 -8.92 3.30
CA PRO A 280 21.08 -8.42 4.63
C PRO A 280 19.60 -8.01 4.72
N LEU A 281 18.93 -8.40 5.82
CA LEU A 281 17.54 -8.06 6.09
C LEU A 281 17.31 -6.55 5.95
N THR A 282 16.21 -6.17 5.32
CA THR A 282 15.80 -4.76 5.25
C THR A 282 15.48 -4.22 6.64
N SER A 283 15.53 -2.90 6.83
CA SER A 283 15.14 -2.26 8.09
C SER A 283 13.70 -2.61 8.51
N ALA A 284 12.79 -2.76 7.54
CA ALA A 284 11.42 -3.19 7.79
C ALA A 284 11.33 -4.65 8.26
N GLN A 285 12.13 -5.56 7.68
CA GLN A 285 12.22 -6.96 8.16
C GLN A 285 12.87 -7.07 9.54
N GLN A 286 13.84 -6.20 9.85
CA GLN A 286 14.43 -6.13 11.20
C GLN A 286 13.43 -5.62 12.24
N ALA A 287 12.65 -4.59 11.90
CA ALA A 287 11.57 -4.09 12.76
C ALA A 287 10.52 -5.18 13.00
N LEU A 288 10.10 -5.89 11.94
CA LEU A 288 9.18 -7.03 12.04
C LEU A 288 9.72 -8.14 12.94
N MET A 289 11.01 -8.48 12.85
CA MET A 289 11.65 -9.44 13.76
C MET A 289 11.56 -8.99 15.23
N GLY A 290 11.73 -7.69 15.49
CA GLY A 290 11.49 -7.11 16.81
C GLY A 290 10.04 -7.33 17.28
N THR A 291 9.07 -7.00 16.43
CA THR A 291 7.63 -7.18 16.71
C THR A 291 7.27 -8.65 16.95
N ILE A 292 7.80 -9.58 16.14
CA ILE A 292 7.56 -11.03 16.29
C ILE A 292 8.10 -11.51 17.63
N ASN A 293 9.32 -11.11 18.01
CA ASN A 293 9.91 -11.52 19.29
C ASN A 293 9.11 -11.00 20.50
N THR A 294 8.69 -9.73 20.46
CA THR A 294 7.84 -9.17 21.52
C THR A 294 6.49 -9.89 21.58
N SER A 295 5.88 -10.16 20.42
CA SER A 295 4.60 -10.88 20.34
C SER A 295 4.73 -12.32 20.82
N MET A 296 5.80 -13.03 20.47
CA MET A 296 6.08 -14.38 20.95
C MET A 296 6.22 -14.42 22.48
N HIS A 297 6.87 -13.43 23.08
CA HIS A 297 6.98 -13.35 24.54
C HIS A 297 5.62 -13.13 25.20
N ALA A 298 4.77 -12.26 24.62
CA ALA A 298 3.42 -12.02 25.12
C ALA A 298 2.53 -13.27 24.98
N VAL A 299 2.62 -13.99 23.86
CA VAL A 299 1.90 -15.26 23.63
C VAL A 299 2.34 -16.33 24.64
N GLN A 300 3.64 -16.45 24.90
CA GLN A 300 4.15 -17.42 25.89
C GLN A 300 3.64 -17.08 27.30
N GLN A 301 3.67 -15.79 27.68
CA GLN A 301 3.14 -15.36 28.97
C GLN A 301 1.64 -15.67 29.09
N ALA A 302 0.84 -15.36 28.07
CA ALA A 302 -0.59 -15.67 28.05
C ALA A 302 -0.85 -17.19 28.15
N GLN A 303 -0.02 -18.02 27.53
CA GLN A 303 -0.10 -19.47 27.60
C GLN A 303 0.23 -19.99 29.01
N ASP A 304 1.25 -19.43 29.65
CA ASP A 304 1.63 -19.78 31.02
C ASP A 304 0.52 -19.35 32.00
N ASP A 305 -0.05 -18.15 31.83
CA ASP A 305 -1.14 -17.62 32.65
C ASP A 305 -2.40 -18.52 32.58
N LEU A 306 -2.70 -19.13 31.43
CA LEU A 306 -3.79 -20.08 31.23
C LEU A 306 -3.58 -21.44 31.92
N SER A 307 -2.46 -21.66 32.62
CA SER A 307 -2.20 -22.89 33.38
C SER A 307 -2.81 -22.87 34.79
N GLU A 308 -3.19 -21.69 35.28
CA GLU A 308 -3.78 -21.51 36.61
C GLU A 308 -5.19 -20.92 36.49
N LEU A 309 -6.15 -21.48 37.23
CA LEU A 309 -7.49 -20.92 37.40
C LEU A 309 -7.42 -19.60 38.18
N ASP A 310 -8.28 -18.65 37.84
CA ASP A 310 -8.35 -17.39 38.57
C ASP A 310 -8.98 -17.58 39.95
N SER A 311 -8.48 -16.87 40.96
CA SER A 311 -9.03 -16.97 42.32
C SER A 311 -10.23 -16.02 42.45
N LEU A 312 -11.43 -16.56 42.32
CA LEU A 312 -12.64 -15.76 42.51
C LEU A 312 -12.80 -15.32 43.98
N PRO A 313 -13.23 -14.07 44.23
CA PRO A 313 -13.70 -13.68 45.55
C PRO A 313 -14.90 -14.56 45.96
N PRO A 314 -15.14 -14.80 47.26
CA PRO A 314 -16.23 -15.65 47.71
C PRO A 314 -17.58 -15.08 47.23
N LEU A 315 -18.20 -15.78 46.29
CA LEU A 315 -19.50 -15.41 45.71
C LEU A 315 -20.63 -15.80 46.67
N GLY A 316 -21.55 -14.87 46.93
CA GLY A 316 -22.75 -15.14 47.72
C GLY A 316 -23.76 -15.99 46.94
N GLN A 317 -24.67 -16.67 47.65
CA GLN A 317 -25.79 -17.39 47.03
C GLN A 317 -27.03 -16.51 46.78
N ASP A 318 -26.93 -15.22 47.07
CA ASP A 318 -28.04 -14.28 46.90
C ASP A 318 -28.35 -14.01 45.42
N MET A 319 -29.56 -13.52 45.17
CA MET A 319 -30.05 -13.28 43.81
C MET A 319 -29.18 -12.25 43.06
N ALA A 320 -28.61 -11.26 43.75
CA ALA A 320 -27.74 -10.27 43.11
C ALA A 320 -26.40 -10.89 42.70
N SER A 321 -25.80 -11.73 43.53
CA SER A 321 -24.59 -12.51 43.17
C SER A 321 -24.83 -13.42 41.97
N ARG A 322 -25.98 -14.10 41.89
CA ARG A 322 -26.32 -14.97 40.74
C ARG A 322 -26.50 -14.18 39.43
N VAL A 323 -27.20 -13.06 39.50
CA VAL A 323 -27.36 -12.16 38.34
C VAL A 323 -26.01 -11.57 37.92
N TRP A 324 -25.15 -11.23 38.88
CA TRP A 324 -23.80 -10.75 38.58
C TRP A 324 -22.94 -11.82 37.89
N VAL A 325 -22.98 -13.07 38.35
CA VAL A 325 -22.26 -14.19 37.71
C VAL A 325 -22.77 -14.37 36.28
N GLN A 326 -24.09 -14.39 36.06
CA GLN A 326 -24.67 -14.53 34.73
C GLN A 326 -24.22 -13.39 33.80
N ASN A 327 -24.34 -12.13 34.24
CA ASN A 327 -23.89 -10.98 33.46
C ASN A 327 -22.40 -11.06 33.13
N LYS A 328 -21.56 -11.48 34.09
CA LYS A 328 -20.11 -11.62 33.88
C LYS A 328 -19.74 -12.75 32.95
N VAL A 329 -20.47 -13.86 33.01
CA VAL A 329 -20.35 -14.95 32.05
C VAL A 329 -20.68 -14.42 30.66
N ASP A 330 -21.85 -13.80 30.46
CA ASP A 330 -22.28 -13.31 29.16
C ASP A 330 -21.33 -12.22 28.59
N GLU A 331 -20.87 -11.28 29.43
CA GLU A 331 -19.84 -10.30 29.06
C GLU A 331 -18.54 -10.99 28.63
N SER A 332 -18.05 -11.97 29.41
CA SER A 332 -16.80 -12.66 29.11
C SER A 332 -16.89 -13.49 27.83
N LYS A 333 -18.02 -14.16 27.59
CA LYS A 333 -18.24 -14.94 26.35
C LYS A 333 -18.15 -14.03 25.12
N HIS A 334 -18.88 -12.92 25.13
CA HIS A 334 -18.88 -11.95 24.04
C HIS A 334 -17.49 -11.32 23.82
N GLU A 335 -16.77 -10.97 24.90
CA GLU A 335 -15.39 -10.46 24.81
C GLU A 335 -14.46 -11.47 24.16
N ILE A 336 -14.53 -12.75 24.56
CA ILE A 336 -13.71 -13.82 23.98
C ILE A 336 -14.05 -14.00 22.50
N HIS A 337 -15.33 -14.00 22.12
CA HIS A 337 -15.75 -14.10 20.72
C HIS A 337 -15.17 -12.97 19.88
N SER A 338 -15.30 -11.73 20.34
CA SER A 338 -14.74 -10.56 19.64
C SER A 338 -13.22 -10.63 19.49
N GLN A 339 -12.50 -11.15 20.50
CA GLN A 339 -11.06 -11.31 20.43
C GLN A 339 -10.65 -12.44 19.48
N VAL A 340 -11.40 -13.54 19.44
CA VAL A 340 -11.21 -14.64 18.48
C VAL A 340 -11.46 -14.18 17.04
N ASP A 341 -12.46 -13.34 16.80
CA ASP A 341 -12.70 -12.68 15.50
C ASP A 341 -11.47 -11.88 15.06
N ALA A 342 -10.91 -11.07 15.97
CA ALA A 342 -9.72 -10.28 15.67
C ALA A 342 -8.47 -11.15 15.41
N ILE A 343 -8.29 -12.25 16.14
CA ILE A 343 -7.19 -13.21 15.95
C ILE A 343 -7.30 -13.91 14.58
N THR A 344 -8.49 -14.40 14.22
CA THR A 344 -8.73 -15.08 12.95
C THR A 344 -8.60 -14.12 11.77
N ALA A 345 -9.16 -12.91 11.86
CA ALA A 345 -8.99 -11.85 10.86
C ALA A 345 -7.53 -11.43 10.70
N GLY A 346 -6.81 -11.21 11.80
CA GLY A 346 -5.39 -10.88 11.81
C GLY A 346 -4.56 -12.00 11.17
N THR A 347 -4.87 -13.26 11.47
CA THR A 347 -4.20 -14.43 10.89
C THR A 347 -4.41 -14.52 9.38
N ALA A 348 -5.64 -14.34 8.91
CA ALA A 348 -5.95 -14.29 7.48
C ALA A 348 -5.25 -13.11 6.78
N SER A 349 -5.16 -11.95 7.44
CA SER A 349 -4.42 -10.79 6.93
C SER A 349 -2.92 -11.05 6.82
N VAL A 350 -2.28 -11.67 7.82
CA VAL A 350 -0.86 -12.09 7.73
C VAL A 350 -0.65 -13.03 6.55
N VAL A 351 -1.56 -13.99 6.36
CA VAL A 351 -1.53 -14.91 5.23
C VAL A 351 -1.71 -14.16 3.90
N ASN A 352 -2.59 -13.17 3.82
CA ASN A 352 -2.79 -12.38 2.59
C ASN A 352 -1.61 -11.47 2.25
N LEU A 353 -1.04 -10.78 3.25
CA LEU A 353 0.07 -9.84 3.06
C LEU A 353 1.38 -10.53 2.71
N THR A 354 1.59 -11.77 3.19
CA THR A 354 2.79 -12.58 2.90
C THR A 354 2.65 -13.45 1.63
N ALA A 355 1.64 -13.20 0.80
CA ALA A 355 1.39 -13.93 -0.44
C ALA A 355 2.29 -13.52 -1.62
N GLY A 356 2.84 -12.31 -1.57
CA GLY A 356 3.66 -11.72 -2.63
C GLY A 356 5.15 -12.11 -2.55
N ASP A 357 5.94 -11.53 -3.46
CA ASP A 357 7.40 -11.63 -3.41
C ASP A 357 7.90 -10.97 -2.10
N PRO A 358 8.93 -11.53 -1.42
CA PRO A 358 9.59 -10.88 -0.29
C PRO A 358 10.00 -9.41 -0.52
N ALA A 359 10.23 -8.99 -1.76
CA ALA A 359 10.55 -7.59 -2.10
C ALA A 359 9.32 -6.66 -2.11
N ASP A 360 8.14 -7.19 -2.45
CA ASP A 360 6.89 -6.44 -2.59
C ASP A 360 5.99 -6.53 -1.34
N THR A 361 6.42 -7.30 -0.34
CA THR A 361 5.66 -7.53 0.89
C THR A 361 5.77 -6.33 1.83
N ASP A 362 4.62 -5.80 2.26
CA ASP A 362 4.56 -4.78 3.30
C ASP A 362 4.74 -5.40 4.70
N TYR A 363 5.99 -5.50 5.13
CA TYR A 363 6.35 -6.03 6.45
C TYR A 363 5.82 -5.18 7.61
N THR A 364 5.46 -3.91 7.39
CA THR A 364 4.88 -3.07 8.44
C THR A 364 3.42 -3.45 8.69
N ALA A 365 2.65 -3.67 7.63
CA ALA A 365 1.27 -4.18 7.72
C ALA A 365 1.24 -5.58 8.34
N VAL A 366 2.18 -6.46 7.99
CA VAL A 366 2.33 -7.78 8.62
C VAL A 366 2.62 -7.65 10.12
N GLY A 367 3.48 -6.72 10.53
CA GLY A 367 3.76 -6.44 11.93
C GLY A 367 2.55 -5.93 12.71
N CYS A 368 1.72 -5.07 12.10
CA CYS A 368 0.46 -4.60 12.69
C CYS A 368 -0.54 -5.75 12.91
N ALA A 369 -0.69 -6.63 11.92
CA ALA A 369 -1.56 -7.80 12.04
C ALA A 369 -1.08 -8.76 13.15
N ILE A 370 0.23 -9.01 13.24
CA ILE A 370 0.83 -9.81 14.31
C ILE A 370 0.61 -9.20 15.70
N THR A 371 0.77 -7.88 15.82
CA THR A 371 0.53 -7.18 17.09
C THR A 371 -0.93 -7.32 17.50
N THR A 372 -1.86 -7.20 16.55
CA THR A 372 -3.31 -7.37 16.77
C THR A 372 -3.62 -8.78 17.25
N ILE A 373 -3.02 -9.81 16.64
CA ILE A 373 -3.18 -11.21 17.10
C ILE A 373 -2.68 -11.35 18.54
N SER A 374 -1.48 -10.86 18.83
CA SER A 374 -0.86 -11.01 20.16
C SER A 374 -1.63 -10.28 21.26
N SER A 375 -2.10 -9.05 21.02
CA SER A 375 -2.83 -8.28 22.02
C SER A 375 -4.21 -8.88 22.31
N ASN A 376 -4.92 -9.34 21.27
CA ASN A 376 -6.22 -9.99 21.46
C ASN A 376 -6.05 -11.34 22.16
N LEU A 377 -4.97 -12.09 21.89
CA LEU A 377 -4.69 -13.33 22.62
C LEU A 377 -4.46 -13.07 24.13
N THR A 378 -3.76 -11.99 24.49
CA THR A 378 -3.52 -11.65 25.90
C THR A 378 -4.77 -11.16 26.64
N GLU A 379 -5.72 -10.52 25.96
CA GLU A 379 -7.01 -10.18 26.58
C GLU A 379 -7.92 -11.41 26.66
N MET A 380 -7.90 -12.26 25.63
CA MET A 380 -8.61 -13.54 25.60
C MET A 380 -8.17 -14.49 26.69
N SER A 381 -6.87 -14.56 27.00
CA SER A 381 -6.40 -15.38 28.11
C SER A 381 -7.00 -14.94 29.45
N LYS A 382 -7.19 -13.63 29.67
CA LYS A 382 -7.82 -13.11 30.89
C LYS A 382 -9.33 -13.42 30.92
N GLY A 383 -10.03 -13.16 29.80
CA GLY A 383 -11.47 -13.44 29.68
C GLY A 383 -11.78 -14.93 29.87
N VAL A 384 -11.00 -15.81 29.24
CA VAL A 384 -11.13 -17.27 29.38
C VAL A 384 -10.88 -17.73 30.81
N LYS A 385 -9.88 -17.16 31.51
CA LYS A 385 -9.62 -17.51 32.93
C LYS A 385 -10.79 -17.15 33.83
N LEU A 386 -11.34 -15.95 33.66
CA LEU A 386 -12.51 -15.50 34.42
C LEU A 386 -13.72 -16.39 34.13
N LEU A 387 -13.99 -16.66 32.84
CA LEU A 387 -15.09 -17.51 32.43
C LEU A 387 -14.95 -18.94 32.96
N ALA A 388 -13.76 -19.54 32.85
CA ALA A 388 -13.47 -20.87 33.37
C ALA A 388 -13.67 -20.99 34.88
N ALA A 389 -13.38 -19.91 35.63
CA ALA A 389 -13.61 -19.87 37.07
C ALA A 389 -15.10 -19.71 37.43
N LEU A 390 -15.89 -19.04 36.59
CA LEU A 390 -17.33 -18.82 36.81
C LEU A 390 -18.21 -19.99 36.34
N MET A 391 -17.68 -20.89 35.51
CA MET A 391 -18.36 -22.10 35.02
C MET A 391 -18.29 -23.22 36.07
N ASP A 392 -19.21 -23.24 37.03
CA ASP A 392 -19.19 -24.17 38.17
C ASP A 392 -20.09 -25.43 37.99
N ASP A 393 -20.78 -25.60 36.85
CA ASP A 393 -21.91 -26.56 36.76
C ASP A 393 -21.64 -27.88 35.98
N ASP A 394 -20.46 -28.11 35.40
CA ASP A 394 -20.14 -29.42 34.79
C ASP A 394 -18.70 -29.83 35.04
N VAL A 395 -18.50 -31.04 35.59
CA VAL A 395 -17.18 -31.62 35.86
C VAL A 395 -16.32 -31.61 34.59
N GLY A 396 -15.40 -30.66 34.48
CA GLY A 396 -14.41 -30.57 33.40
C GLY A 396 -14.61 -29.45 32.37
N SER A 397 -15.73 -28.72 32.38
CA SER A 397 -16.03 -27.70 31.34
C SER A 397 -15.06 -26.50 31.35
N GLY A 398 -14.73 -25.97 32.53
CA GLY A 398 -13.74 -24.87 32.68
C GLY A 398 -12.30 -25.28 32.29
N GLU A 399 -11.90 -26.51 32.62
CA GLU A 399 -10.58 -27.05 32.24
C GLU A 399 -10.48 -27.35 30.75
N ASP A 400 -11.57 -27.80 30.13
CA ASP A 400 -11.64 -28.01 28.69
C ASP A 400 -11.59 -26.68 27.92
N LEU A 401 -12.22 -25.62 28.45
CA LEU A 401 -12.11 -24.25 27.93
C LEU A 401 -10.66 -23.72 28.02
N LEU A 402 -10.00 -23.88 29.18
CA LEU A 402 -8.59 -23.51 29.34
C LEU A 402 -7.68 -24.32 28.40
N ARG A 403 -7.97 -25.60 28.19
CA ARG A 403 -7.24 -26.45 27.22
C ARG A 403 -7.40 -25.93 25.80
N ALA A 404 -8.62 -25.59 25.37
CA ALA A 404 -8.87 -25.02 24.05
C ALA A 404 -8.12 -23.70 23.84
N ALA A 405 -8.13 -22.81 24.83
CA ALA A 405 -7.39 -21.55 24.78
C ALA A 405 -5.87 -21.75 24.72
N ARG A 406 -5.31 -22.73 25.46
CA ARG A 406 -3.88 -23.09 25.36
C ARG A 406 -3.52 -23.65 23.99
N THR A 407 -4.40 -24.45 23.39
CA THR A 407 -4.21 -24.96 22.02
C THR A 407 -4.19 -23.82 21.01
N LEU A 408 -5.07 -22.81 21.15
CA LEU A 408 -5.07 -21.62 20.31
C LEU A 408 -3.78 -20.79 20.49
N ALA A 409 -3.33 -20.56 21.72
CA ALA A 409 -2.08 -19.86 21.99
C ALA A 409 -0.86 -20.59 21.40
N GLY A 410 -0.83 -21.92 21.50
CA GLY A 410 0.20 -22.75 20.87
C GLY A 410 0.20 -22.63 19.34
N ALA A 411 -0.98 -22.64 18.71
CA ALA A 411 -1.11 -22.45 17.26
C ALA A 411 -0.65 -21.06 16.80
N VAL A 412 -0.94 -20.00 17.58
CA VAL A 412 -0.43 -18.64 17.32
C VAL A 412 1.10 -18.60 17.44
N SER A 413 1.68 -19.25 18.46
CA SER A 413 3.15 -19.36 18.62
C SER A 413 3.81 -20.01 17.39
N ASP A 414 3.21 -21.09 16.87
CA ASP A 414 3.72 -21.78 15.69
C ASP A 414 3.59 -20.95 14.40
N LEU A 415 2.52 -20.15 14.26
CA LEU A 415 2.42 -19.18 13.17
C LEU A 415 3.52 -18.12 13.27
N LEU A 416 3.77 -17.56 14.46
CA LEU A 416 4.80 -16.54 14.65
C LEU A 416 6.20 -17.05 14.32
N LYS A 417 6.50 -18.32 14.62
CA LYS A 417 7.76 -18.98 14.20
C LYS A 417 7.82 -19.13 12.68
N ALA A 418 6.74 -19.56 12.05
CA ALA A 418 6.69 -19.80 10.61
C ALA A 418 6.80 -18.50 9.78
N VAL A 419 6.28 -17.38 10.29
CA VAL A 419 6.26 -16.07 9.62
C VAL A 419 7.60 -15.32 9.72
N GLN A 420 8.56 -15.82 10.49
CA GLN A 420 9.88 -15.18 10.59
C GLN A 420 10.57 -15.10 9.21
N PRO A 421 11.01 -13.90 8.77
CA PRO A 421 11.69 -13.74 7.47
C PRO A 421 12.97 -14.59 7.34
N THR A 422 13.55 -15.01 8.46
CA THR A 422 14.79 -15.81 8.54
C THR A 422 14.56 -17.32 8.68
N SER A 423 13.31 -17.79 8.84
CA SER A 423 13.03 -19.20 9.13
C SER A 423 13.45 -20.14 8.01
N GLY A 424 13.47 -19.65 6.75
CA GLY A 424 13.76 -20.46 5.57
C GLY A 424 12.71 -21.55 5.33
N GLU A 425 11.57 -21.49 6.02
CA GLU A 425 10.51 -22.48 5.94
C GLU A 425 9.68 -22.31 4.66
N PRO A 426 9.16 -23.42 4.09
CA PRO A 426 8.28 -23.33 2.94
C PRO A 426 6.98 -22.64 3.33
N ARG A 427 6.40 -21.88 2.40
CA ARG A 427 5.14 -21.16 2.59
C ARG A 427 3.99 -22.05 3.07
N GLN A 428 4.01 -23.33 2.72
CA GLN A 428 3.04 -24.33 3.18
C GLN A 428 2.99 -24.48 4.70
N THR A 429 4.11 -24.27 5.41
CA THR A 429 4.14 -24.32 6.88
C THR A 429 3.32 -23.18 7.48
N VAL A 430 3.45 -21.96 6.94
CA VAL A 430 2.64 -20.80 7.36
C VAL A 430 1.15 -21.05 7.13
N LEU A 431 0.78 -21.61 5.96
CA LEU A 431 -0.61 -21.93 5.65
C LEU A 431 -1.19 -23.00 6.59
N THR A 432 -0.36 -23.99 6.95
CA THR A 432 -0.76 -25.07 7.89
C THR A 432 -0.94 -24.52 9.30
N ALA A 433 -0.01 -23.69 9.78
CA ALA A 433 -0.10 -23.03 11.08
C ALA A 433 -1.34 -22.13 11.18
N ALA A 434 -1.61 -21.31 10.16
CA ALA A 434 -2.83 -20.51 10.08
C ALA A 434 -4.09 -21.38 10.12
N GLY A 435 -4.12 -22.48 9.36
CA GLY A 435 -5.23 -23.43 9.38
C GLY A 435 -5.44 -24.13 10.73
N SER A 436 -4.39 -24.27 11.55
CA SER A 436 -4.51 -24.78 12.93
C SER A 436 -5.11 -23.74 13.87
N ILE A 437 -4.82 -22.45 13.68
CA ILE A 437 -5.44 -21.35 14.43
C ILE A 437 -6.95 -21.34 14.20
N GLY A 438 -7.41 -21.40 12.95
CA GLY A 438 -8.85 -21.46 12.64
C GLY A 438 -9.57 -22.61 13.33
N GLN A 439 -8.94 -23.79 13.36
CA GLN A 439 -9.50 -24.95 14.03
C GLN A 439 -9.55 -24.78 15.55
N ALA A 440 -8.45 -24.32 16.16
CA ALA A 440 -8.39 -24.08 17.60
C ALA A 440 -9.37 -22.96 18.05
N SER A 441 -9.53 -21.92 17.24
CA SER A 441 -10.53 -20.86 17.42
C SER A 441 -11.95 -21.40 17.36
N GLY A 442 -12.26 -22.25 16.38
CA GLY A 442 -13.58 -22.91 16.29
C GLY A 442 -13.87 -23.84 17.47
N ASP A 443 -12.87 -24.62 17.90
CA ASP A 443 -12.99 -25.50 19.07
C ASP A 443 -13.22 -24.70 20.36
N LEU A 444 -12.57 -23.53 20.50
CA LEU A 444 -12.78 -22.60 21.62
C LEU A 444 -14.20 -22.00 21.61
N LEU A 445 -14.67 -21.49 20.46
CA LEU A 445 -16.03 -20.94 20.33
C LEU A 445 -17.11 -22.00 20.60
N ARG A 446 -16.88 -23.25 20.19
CA ARG A 446 -17.77 -24.37 20.50
C ARG A 446 -17.84 -24.67 22.00
N GLN A 447 -16.73 -24.56 22.73
CA GLN A 447 -16.70 -24.72 24.20
C GLN A 447 -17.46 -23.60 24.93
N ILE A 448 -17.44 -22.38 24.39
CA ILE A 448 -18.11 -21.21 24.97
C ILE A 448 -19.65 -21.26 24.76
N GLY A 449 -20.09 -22.02 23.75
CA GLY A 449 -21.50 -22.14 23.37
C GLY A 449 -22.00 -20.98 22.50
N GLU A 450 -21.10 -20.15 21.98
CA GLU A 450 -21.39 -19.02 21.08
C GLU A 450 -21.09 -19.34 19.61
N ASN A 451 -21.32 -20.59 19.19
CA ASN A 451 -21.15 -20.94 17.78
C ASN A 451 -22.37 -20.43 16.98
N GLU A 452 -22.42 -19.13 16.68
CA GLU A 452 -23.52 -18.47 15.94
C GLU A 452 -23.63 -18.95 14.49
N THR A 453 -22.58 -19.60 13.97
CA THR A 453 -22.51 -20.03 12.58
C THR A 453 -23.03 -21.45 12.42
N ASP A 454 -24.03 -21.61 11.55
CA ASP A 454 -24.59 -22.92 11.17
C ASP A 454 -23.45 -23.86 10.71
N GLU A 455 -23.24 -24.99 11.39
CA GLU A 455 -22.20 -25.97 11.04
C GLU A 455 -22.33 -26.40 9.57
N ARG A 456 -23.56 -26.42 9.05
CA ARG A 456 -23.83 -26.69 7.64
C ARG A 456 -23.28 -25.61 6.72
N PHE A 457 -23.33 -24.34 7.12
CA PHE A 457 -22.76 -23.23 6.35
C PHE A 457 -21.23 -23.33 6.28
N GLN A 458 -20.58 -23.65 7.40
CA GLN A 458 -19.13 -23.86 7.48
C GLN A 458 -18.68 -25.03 6.57
N ASP A 459 -19.40 -26.15 6.60
CA ASP A 459 -19.13 -27.31 5.75
C ASP A 459 -19.26 -27.00 4.25
N VAL A 460 -20.30 -26.26 3.87
CA VAL A 460 -20.50 -25.81 2.48
C VAL A 460 -19.37 -24.85 2.06
N LEU A 461 -18.98 -23.90 2.92
CA LEU A 461 -17.86 -22.99 2.65
C LEU A 461 -16.56 -23.78 2.40
N MET A 462 -16.27 -24.79 3.21
CA MET A 462 -15.08 -25.63 3.05
C MET A 462 -15.15 -26.53 1.83
N SER A 463 -16.33 -27.05 1.48
CA SER A 463 -16.55 -27.79 0.24
C SER A 463 -16.26 -26.92 -0.98
N LEU A 464 -16.78 -25.69 -1.01
CA LEU A 464 -16.56 -24.73 -2.09
C LEU A 464 -15.08 -24.34 -2.20
N ALA A 465 -14.40 -24.03 -1.09
CA ALA A 465 -12.97 -23.70 -1.10
C ALA A 465 -12.12 -24.87 -1.65
N LYS A 466 -12.44 -26.13 -1.27
CA LYS A 466 -11.80 -27.33 -1.82
C LYS A 466 -12.10 -27.51 -3.31
N ALA A 467 -13.31 -27.18 -3.76
CA ALA A 467 -13.66 -27.22 -5.18
C ALA A 467 -12.79 -26.25 -6.01
N VAL A 468 -12.55 -25.03 -5.50
CA VAL A 468 -11.62 -24.07 -6.12
C VAL A 468 -10.20 -24.65 -6.20
N ALA A 469 -9.69 -25.26 -5.12
CA ALA A 469 -8.38 -25.91 -5.12
C ALA A 469 -8.25 -27.05 -6.13
N ASN A 470 -9.27 -27.89 -6.25
CA ASN A 470 -9.30 -28.98 -7.23
C ASN A 470 -9.34 -28.45 -8.67
N ALA A 471 -10.14 -27.41 -8.93
CA ALA A 471 -10.18 -26.74 -10.24
C ALA A 471 -8.83 -26.10 -10.59
N ALA A 472 -8.18 -25.43 -9.63
CA ALA A 472 -6.88 -24.81 -9.82
C ALA A 472 -5.79 -25.85 -10.08
N ALA A 473 -5.81 -27.00 -9.38
CA ALA A 473 -4.90 -28.11 -9.65
C ALA A 473 -5.04 -28.63 -11.10
N MET A 474 -6.27 -28.73 -11.61
CA MET A 474 -6.52 -29.08 -13.01
C MET A 474 -5.98 -28.03 -13.98
N LEU A 475 -6.17 -26.74 -13.70
CA LEU A 475 -5.60 -25.64 -14.49
C LEU A 475 -4.07 -25.72 -14.52
N VAL A 476 -3.42 -25.98 -13.38
CA VAL A 476 -1.96 -26.12 -13.27
C VAL A 476 -1.43 -27.29 -14.09
N LEU A 477 -2.14 -28.42 -14.12
CA LEU A 477 -1.79 -29.55 -14.98
C LEU A 477 -1.89 -29.18 -16.47
N LYS A 478 -2.95 -28.45 -16.88
CA LYS A 478 -3.09 -27.98 -18.26
C LYS A 478 -2.03 -26.95 -18.65
N ALA A 479 -1.69 -26.03 -17.75
CA ALA A 479 -0.62 -25.06 -17.94
C ALA A 479 0.76 -25.75 -18.07
N LYS A 480 1.01 -26.83 -17.31
CA LYS A 480 2.24 -27.64 -17.47
C LYS A 480 2.33 -28.31 -18.84
N ASN A 481 1.21 -28.80 -19.40
CA ASN A 481 1.21 -29.36 -20.76
C ASN A 481 1.57 -28.29 -21.80
N VAL A 482 1.09 -27.04 -21.64
CA VAL A 482 1.51 -25.92 -22.48
C VAL A 482 3.00 -25.63 -22.34
N ALA A 483 3.52 -25.64 -21.10
CA ALA A 483 4.93 -25.42 -20.83
C ALA A 483 5.83 -26.51 -21.46
N GLN A 484 5.36 -27.74 -21.62
CA GLN A 484 6.11 -28.83 -22.28
C GLN A 484 6.24 -28.64 -23.80
N VAL A 485 5.31 -27.90 -24.42
CA VAL A 485 5.27 -27.65 -25.87
C VAL A 485 5.92 -26.31 -26.23
N ALA A 486 6.19 -25.45 -25.24
CA ALA A 486 6.84 -24.16 -25.44
C ALA A 486 8.30 -24.34 -25.94
N GLU A 487 8.64 -23.70 -27.05
CA GLU A 487 9.96 -23.77 -27.67
C GLU A 487 11.02 -22.94 -26.92
N ASP A 488 10.59 -21.88 -26.23
CA ASP A 488 11.46 -20.98 -25.48
C ASP A 488 11.47 -21.34 -23.98
N THR A 489 12.66 -21.69 -23.48
CA THR A 489 12.93 -21.99 -22.07
C THR A 489 12.52 -20.85 -21.12
N VAL A 490 12.59 -19.58 -21.56
CA VAL A 490 12.17 -18.42 -20.76
C VAL A 490 10.65 -18.39 -20.61
N LEU A 491 9.91 -18.62 -21.69
CA LEU A 491 8.44 -18.68 -21.68
C LEU A 491 7.93 -19.91 -20.94
N GLN A 492 8.60 -21.05 -21.11
CA GLN A 492 8.34 -22.27 -20.33
C GLN A 492 8.45 -22.00 -18.82
N ASN A 493 9.57 -21.41 -18.38
CA ASN A 493 9.76 -21.06 -16.97
C ASN A 493 8.73 -20.06 -16.46
N ARG A 494 8.30 -19.11 -17.31
CA ARG A 494 7.25 -18.15 -16.96
C ARG A 494 5.89 -18.81 -16.75
N VAL A 495 5.51 -19.78 -17.58
CA VAL A 495 4.27 -20.56 -17.41
C VAL A 495 4.32 -21.40 -16.13
N ILE A 496 5.45 -22.06 -15.86
CA ILE A 496 5.62 -22.87 -14.64
C ILE A 496 5.54 -21.99 -13.39
N ALA A 497 6.18 -20.82 -13.39
CA ALA A 497 6.11 -19.86 -12.29
C ALA A 497 4.67 -19.38 -12.06
N ALA A 498 3.96 -18.97 -13.12
CA ALA A 498 2.57 -18.53 -13.03
C ALA A 498 1.62 -19.63 -12.54
N ALA A 499 1.80 -20.88 -13.00
CA ALA A 499 1.02 -22.02 -12.54
C ALA A 499 1.33 -22.36 -11.07
N THR A 500 2.59 -22.27 -10.65
CA THR A 500 2.98 -22.50 -9.25
C THR A 500 2.39 -21.43 -8.34
N GLN A 501 2.39 -20.16 -8.76
CA GLN A 501 1.74 -19.08 -8.02
C GLN A 501 0.22 -19.29 -7.93
N CYS A 502 -0.42 -19.75 -9.01
CA CYS A 502 -1.85 -20.08 -8.99
C CYS A 502 -2.16 -21.20 -7.98
N ALA A 503 -1.35 -22.26 -7.93
CA ALA A 503 -1.49 -23.31 -6.92
C ALA A 503 -1.35 -22.74 -5.50
N LEU A 504 -0.35 -21.88 -5.28
CA LEU A 504 -0.07 -21.28 -3.98
C LEU A 504 -1.19 -20.35 -3.51
N SER A 505 -1.67 -19.44 -4.36
CA SER A 505 -2.80 -18.55 -4.06
C SER A 505 -4.07 -19.33 -3.74
N THR A 506 -4.26 -20.49 -4.38
CA THR A 506 -5.46 -21.31 -4.10
C THR A 506 -5.34 -22.08 -2.79
N SER A 507 -4.16 -22.64 -2.47
CA SER A 507 -3.89 -23.21 -1.14
C SER A 507 -4.05 -22.16 -0.04
N GLN A 508 -3.66 -20.92 -0.32
CA GLN A 508 -3.86 -19.78 0.57
C GLN A 508 -5.34 -19.48 0.78
N LEU A 509 -6.16 -19.45 -0.28
CA LEU A 509 -7.60 -19.28 -0.17
C LEU A 509 -8.23 -20.36 0.73
N VAL A 510 -7.81 -21.63 0.58
CA VAL A 510 -8.30 -22.73 1.45
C VAL A 510 -7.87 -22.53 2.90
N ALA A 511 -6.62 -22.11 3.14
CA ALA A 511 -6.14 -21.81 4.48
C ALA A 511 -6.91 -20.64 5.11
N CYS A 512 -7.10 -19.54 4.37
CA CYS A 512 -7.90 -18.39 4.79
C CYS A 512 -9.34 -18.81 5.08
N ALA A 513 -9.97 -19.60 4.20
CA ALA A 513 -11.32 -20.11 4.40
C ALA A 513 -11.40 -20.95 5.69
N LYS A 514 -10.41 -21.81 5.95
CA LYS A 514 -10.34 -22.59 7.20
C LYS A 514 -10.17 -21.69 8.44
N VAL A 515 -9.41 -20.60 8.34
CA VAL A 515 -9.19 -19.63 9.42
C VAL A 515 -10.47 -18.88 9.78
N VAL A 516 -11.20 -18.42 8.76
CA VAL A 516 -12.36 -17.54 8.91
C VAL A 516 -13.69 -18.27 8.99
N SER A 517 -13.74 -19.57 8.70
CA SER A 517 -14.97 -20.38 8.78
C SER A 517 -15.72 -20.25 10.11
N PRO A 518 -15.07 -20.32 11.29
CA PRO A 518 -15.77 -20.16 12.57
C PRO A 518 -16.22 -18.72 12.85
N THR A 519 -15.59 -17.73 12.22
CA THR A 519 -15.77 -16.29 12.47
C THR A 519 -16.32 -15.54 11.25
N ILE A 520 -17.00 -16.25 10.35
CA ILE A 520 -17.50 -15.68 9.08
C ILE A 520 -18.62 -14.66 9.31
N SER A 521 -19.19 -14.60 10.51
CA SER A 521 -20.11 -13.54 10.94
C SER A 521 -19.44 -12.17 11.00
N SER A 522 -18.14 -12.12 11.29
CA SER A 522 -17.38 -10.89 11.30
C SER A 522 -17.17 -10.34 9.88
N PRO A 523 -17.58 -9.09 9.58
CA PRO A 523 -17.35 -8.46 8.29
C PRO A 523 -15.87 -8.39 7.88
N VAL A 524 -14.98 -8.23 8.87
CA VAL A 524 -13.52 -8.16 8.62
C VAL A 524 -13.01 -9.50 8.08
N CYS A 525 -13.48 -10.62 8.64
CA CYS A 525 -13.16 -11.97 8.16
C CYS A 525 -13.68 -12.21 6.74
N GLN A 526 -14.88 -11.73 6.42
CA GLN A 526 -15.44 -11.81 5.07
C GLN A 526 -14.58 -11.04 4.06
N GLU A 527 -14.13 -9.84 4.41
CA GLU A 527 -13.25 -9.03 3.56
C GLU A 527 -11.92 -9.76 3.28
N GLN A 528 -11.30 -10.37 4.29
CA GLN A 528 -10.07 -11.13 4.10
C GLN A 528 -10.24 -12.34 3.16
N LEU A 529 -11.39 -13.01 3.20
CA LEU A 529 -11.69 -14.11 2.30
C LEU A 529 -11.94 -13.62 0.86
N ILE A 530 -12.61 -12.48 0.71
CA ILE A 530 -12.83 -11.83 -0.59
C ILE A 530 -11.49 -11.39 -1.20
N GLU A 531 -10.58 -10.80 -0.41
CA GLU A 531 -9.23 -10.44 -0.87
C GLU A 531 -8.42 -11.66 -1.31
N ALA A 532 -8.46 -12.76 -0.55
CA ALA A 532 -7.84 -14.02 -0.96
C ALA A 532 -8.43 -14.53 -2.30
N GLY A 533 -9.74 -14.38 -2.50
CA GLY A 533 -10.40 -14.70 -3.76
C GLY A 533 -9.91 -13.85 -4.94
N LYS A 534 -9.78 -12.53 -4.75
CA LYS A 534 -9.22 -11.62 -5.77
C LYS A 534 -7.77 -11.99 -6.15
N LEU A 535 -6.97 -12.42 -5.18
CA LEU A 535 -5.61 -12.91 -5.45
C LEU A 535 -5.62 -14.17 -6.33
N VAL A 536 -6.53 -15.11 -6.08
CA VAL A 536 -6.70 -16.30 -6.94
C VAL A 536 -7.11 -15.91 -8.36
N ASP A 537 -8.08 -15.02 -8.51
CA ASP A 537 -8.56 -14.57 -9.82
C ASP A 537 -7.43 -13.93 -10.65
N ARG A 538 -6.66 -13.03 -10.03
CA ARG A 538 -5.48 -12.42 -10.67
C ARG A 538 -4.41 -13.45 -11.04
N SER A 539 -4.18 -14.45 -10.19
CA SER A 539 -3.23 -15.53 -10.47
C SER A 539 -3.70 -16.43 -11.64
N VAL A 540 -5.00 -16.72 -11.74
CA VAL A 540 -5.60 -17.46 -12.86
C VAL A 540 -5.43 -16.69 -14.17
N GLU A 541 -5.77 -15.40 -14.20
CA GLU A 541 -5.58 -14.56 -15.38
C GLU A 541 -4.12 -14.49 -15.83
N ASN A 542 -3.19 -14.34 -14.88
CA ASN A 542 -1.76 -14.32 -15.15
C ASN A 542 -1.28 -15.66 -15.72
N CYS A 543 -1.80 -16.78 -15.23
CA CYS A 543 -1.51 -18.12 -15.75
C CYS A 543 -1.99 -18.28 -17.20
N VAL A 544 -3.22 -17.86 -17.49
CA VAL A 544 -3.77 -17.89 -18.86
C VAL A 544 -2.94 -17.00 -19.80
N ARG A 545 -2.61 -15.77 -19.39
CA ARG A 545 -1.75 -14.86 -20.17
C ARG A 545 -0.36 -15.44 -20.43
N ALA A 546 0.23 -16.09 -19.44
CA ALA A 546 1.52 -16.76 -19.59
C ALA A 546 1.43 -17.91 -20.61
N CYS A 547 0.36 -18.72 -20.56
CA CYS A 547 0.13 -19.82 -21.50
C CYS A 547 -0.07 -19.32 -22.94
N GLN A 548 -0.88 -18.26 -23.13
CA GLN A 548 -1.13 -17.64 -24.45
C GLN A 548 0.14 -17.10 -25.11
N ALA A 549 1.08 -16.61 -24.31
CA ALA A 549 2.35 -16.12 -24.82
C ALA A 549 3.35 -17.25 -25.14
N ALA A 550 3.17 -18.45 -24.57
CA ALA A 550 4.12 -19.55 -24.69
C ALA A 550 3.81 -20.51 -25.85
N THR A 551 2.59 -20.53 -26.37
CA THR A 551 2.20 -21.38 -27.50
C THR A 551 1.15 -20.71 -28.39
N SER A 552 1.14 -21.09 -29.67
CA SER A 552 0.08 -20.75 -30.64
C SER A 552 -0.90 -21.91 -30.88
N ASP A 553 -0.75 -23.02 -30.15
CA ASP A 553 -1.63 -24.18 -30.28
C ASP A 553 -3.05 -23.86 -29.76
N SER A 554 -4.00 -23.80 -30.70
CA SER A 554 -5.40 -23.46 -30.41
C SER A 554 -6.10 -24.48 -29.51
N GLU A 555 -5.72 -25.76 -29.56
CA GLU A 555 -6.37 -26.80 -28.78
C GLU A 555 -5.92 -26.75 -27.32
N LEU A 556 -4.61 -26.62 -27.09
CA LEU A 556 -4.06 -26.47 -25.73
C LEU A 556 -4.54 -25.19 -25.05
N LEU A 557 -4.60 -24.07 -25.78
CA LEU A 557 -5.12 -22.81 -25.25
C LEU A 557 -6.60 -22.90 -24.90
N LYS A 558 -7.43 -23.59 -25.70
CA LYS A 558 -8.83 -23.86 -25.36
C LYS A 558 -8.96 -24.68 -24.09
N GLN A 559 -8.11 -25.70 -23.89
CA GLN A 559 -8.13 -26.51 -22.67
C GLN A 559 -7.75 -25.69 -21.42
N VAL A 560 -6.75 -24.81 -21.52
CA VAL A 560 -6.36 -23.90 -20.42
C VAL A 560 -7.47 -22.90 -20.11
N SER A 561 -8.07 -22.27 -21.12
CA SER A 561 -9.18 -21.33 -20.93
C SER A 561 -10.42 -22.00 -20.33
N ALA A 562 -10.73 -23.24 -20.74
CA ALA A 562 -11.83 -24.01 -20.14
C ALA A 562 -11.56 -24.31 -18.67
N ALA A 563 -10.33 -24.76 -18.32
CA ALA A 563 -9.96 -25.01 -16.93
C ALA A 563 -9.99 -23.72 -16.09
N ALA A 564 -9.53 -22.59 -16.63
CA ALA A 564 -9.59 -21.29 -15.96
C ALA A 564 -11.03 -20.85 -15.69
N SER A 565 -11.95 -21.05 -16.64
CA SER A 565 -13.38 -20.76 -16.46
C SER A 565 -14.00 -21.59 -15.33
N VAL A 566 -13.58 -22.84 -15.15
CA VAL A 566 -14.06 -23.69 -14.03
C VAL A 566 -13.56 -23.14 -12.69
N VAL A 567 -12.32 -22.63 -12.62
CA VAL A 567 -11.80 -21.97 -11.41
C VAL A 567 -12.58 -20.70 -11.10
N SER A 568 -12.81 -19.83 -12.09
CA SER A 568 -13.58 -18.59 -11.90
C SER A 568 -15.03 -18.87 -11.49
N GLN A 569 -15.66 -19.93 -12.02
CA GLN A 569 -17.00 -20.33 -11.60
C GLN A 569 -17.02 -20.82 -10.15
N ALA A 570 -16.11 -21.73 -9.77
CA ALA A 570 -16.03 -22.23 -8.39
C ALA A 570 -15.73 -21.10 -7.39
N LEU A 571 -14.89 -20.13 -7.80
CA LEU A 571 -14.59 -18.95 -6.99
C LEU A 571 -15.82 -18.04 -6.86
N HIS A 572 -16.58 -17.86 -7.93
CA HIS A 572 -17.84 -17.10 -7.90
C HIS A 572 -18.84 -17.73 -6.93
N ASP A 573 -19.04 -19.03 -6.99
CA ASP A 573 -19.94 -19.77 -6.11
C ASP A 573 -19.53 -19.61 -4.63
N LEU A 574 -18.22 -19.68 -4.33
CA LEU A 574 -17.67 -19.42 -3.00
C LEU A 574 -17.95 -17.99 -2.52
N LEU A 575 -17.64 -16.98 -3.34
CA LEU A 575 -17.82 -15.58 -2.97
C LEU A 575 -19.31 -15.20 -2.85
N GLN A 576 -20.18 -15.83 -3.64
CA GLN A 576 -21.62 -15.67 -3.52
C GLN A 576 -22.12 -16.24 -2.20
N HIS A 577 -21.64 -17.41 -1.77
CA HIS A 577 -21.98 -18.01 -0.48
C HIS A 577 -21.59 -17.10 0.70
N VAL A 578 -20.42 -16.45 0.63
CA VAL A 578 -19.96 -15.47 1.64
C VAL A 578 -20.85 -14.22 1.66
N ARG A 579 -21.22 -13.69 0.49
CA ARG A 579 -22.11 -12.51 0.38
C ARG A 579 -23.53 -12.78 0.86
N GLN A 580 -24.03 -13.99 0.65
CA GLN A 580 -25.35 -14.41 1.15
C GLN A 580 -25.38 -14.44 2.68
N PHE A 581 -24.24 -14.77 3.33
CA PHE A 581 -24.12 -14.63 4.79
C PHE A 581 -24.15 -13.16 5.22
N ALA A 582 -23.43 -12.28 4.53
CA ALA A 582 -23.45 -10.84 4.82
C ALA A 582 -24.86 -10.23 4.76
N SER A 583 -25.69 -10.68 3.80
CA SER A 583 -27.09 -10.24 3.69
C SER A 583 -28.02 -10.81 4.77
N ARG A 584 -27.63 -11.89 5.47
CA ARG A 584 -28.38 -12.40 6.63
C ARG A 584 -28.16 -11.55 7.90
N GLY A 585 -27.10 -10.72 7.93
CA GLY A 585 -26.79 -9.81 9.04
C GLY A 585 -27.45 -8.42 8.96
N GLU A 586 -28.13 -8.09 7.86
CA GLU A 586 -28.83 -6.81 7.67
C GLU A 586 -30.35 -6.75 8.01
N PRO A 587 -31.01 -7.67 8.76
CA PRO A 587 -32.42 -7.46 9.10
C PRO A 587 -32.64 -6.39 10.18
N ILE A 588 -31.65 -6.16 11.07
CA ILE A 588 -31.89 -5.43 12.33
C ILE A 588 -32.07 -3.92 12.08
N GLY A 589 -31.16 -3.27 11.36
CA GLY A 589 -31.20 -1.80 11.23
C GLY A 589 -32.27 -1.21 10.30
N ARG A 590 -32.87 -2.01 9.41
CA ARG A 590 -33.81 -1.49 8.39
C ARG A 590 -35.23 -1.34 8.94
N TYR A 591 -35.60 -2.19 9.90
CA TYR A 591 -36.89 -2.11 10.56
C TYR A 591 -36.86 -1.11 11.73
N ASP A 592 -35.72 -0.97 12.41
CA ASP A 592 -35.55 -0.10 13.59
C ASP A 592 -35.96 1.36 13.36
N GLN A 593 -35.62 1.94 12.21
CA GLN A 593 -36.03 3.33 11.93
C GLN A 593 -37.55 3.50 11.80
N ALA A 594 -38.22 2.51 11.17
CA ALA A 594 -39.66 2.52 11.00
C ALA A 594 -40.38 2.19 12.32
N THR A 595 -39.86 1.23 13.10
CA THR A 595 -40.40 0.88 14.43
C THR A 595 -40.21 2.02 15.42
N ASP A 596 -39.06 2.70 15.46
CA ASP A 596 -38.83 3.88 16.30
C ASP A 596 -39.79 5.02 15.96
N THR A 597 -40.02 5.26 14.66
CA THR A 597 -40.99 6.25 14.20
C THR A 597 -42.41 5.87 14.65
N ILE A 598 -42.79 4.59 14.53
CA ILE A 598 -44.09 4.07 15.00
C ILE A 598 -44.25 4.27 16.51
N MET A 599 -43.21 3.99 17.31
CA MET A 599 -43.24 4.16 18.76
C MET A 599 -43.40 5.64 19.15
N CYS A 600 -42.58 6.54 18.58
CA CYS A 600 -42.63 7.99 18.85
C CYS A 600 -43.98 8.62 18.45
N VAL A 601 -44.51 8.25 17.28
CA VAL A 601 -45.78 8.81 16.79
C VAL A 601 -46.96 8.26 17.59
N THR A 602 -46.90 7.01 18.04
CA THR A 602 -47.95 6.45 18.91
C THR A 602 -48.01 7.17 20.26
N GLU A 603 -46.86 7.49 20.86
CA GLU A 603 -46.81 8.31 22.08
C GLU A 603 -47.35 9.73 21.86
N SER A 604 -47.14 10.28 20.67
CA SER A 604 -47.69 11.58 20.27
C SER A 604 -49.23 11.56 20.14
N ILE A 605 -49.83 10.43 19.74
CA ILE A 605 -51.29 10.24 19.76
C ILE A 605 -51.81 10.21 21.21
N PHE A 606 -51.06 9.62 22.14
CA PHE A 606 -51.46 9.55 23.55
C PHE A 606 -51.38 10.90 24.26
N SER A 607 -50.39 11.74 23.91
CA SER A 607 -50.23 13.08 24.47
C SER A 607 -51.18 14.12 23.86
N SER A 608 -51.74 13.84 22.67
CA SER A 608 -52.69 14.71 21.97
C SER A 608 -54.17 14.41 22.28
N MET A 609 -54.43 13.68 23.38
CA MET A 609 -55.79 13.35 23.81
C MET A 609 -56.60 14.64 24.09
N GLY A 610 -57.77 14.77 23.47
CA GLY A 610 -58.60 15.98 23.53
C GLY A 610 -58.50 16.88 22.28
N ASP A 611 -57.52 16.66 21.39
CA ASP A 611 -57.43 17.29 20.07
C ASP A 611 -57.58 16.24 18.96
N ALA A 612 -58.82 15.98 18.55
CA ALA A 612 -59.13 15.04 17.48
C ALA A 612 -58.43 15.38 16.14
N GLY A 613 -58.17 16.67 15.87
CA GLY A 613 -57.50 17.09 14.64
C GLY A 613 -56.04 16.64 14.61
N GLU A 614 -55.33 16.85 15.71
CA GLU A 614 -53.94 16.43 15.87
C GLU A 614 -53.80 14.90 15.96
N MET A 615 -54.70 14.22 16.68
CA MET A 615 -54.71 12.76 16.75
C MET A 615 -54.86 12.11 15.37
N VAL A 616 -55.72 12.65 14.51
CA VAL A 616 -55.93 12.14 13.14
C VAL A 616 -54.72 12.44 12.25
N ARG A 617 -54.07 13.59 12.43
CA ARG A 617 -52.83 13.93 11.71
C ARG A 617 -51.71 12.95 12.07
N GLN A 618 -51.54 12.65 13.34
CA GLN A 618 -50.54 11.69 13.83
C GLN A 618 -50.86 10.26 13.38
N ALA A 619 -52.14 9.86 13.37
CA ALA A 619 -52.56 8.55 12.84
C ALA A 619 -52.24 8.37 11.35
N ARG A 620 -52.22 9.45 10.54
CA ARG A 620 -51.77 9.38 9.14
C ARG A 620 -50.27 9.14 9.01
N VAL A 621 -49.47 9.81 9.83
CA VAL A 621 -48.01 9.61 9.86
C VAL A 621 -47.69 8.19 10.31
N LEU A 622 -48.40 7.70 11.33
CA LEU A 622 -48.30 6.34 11.83
C LEU A 622 -48.63 5.30 10.75
N ALA A 623 -49.73 5.50 10.01
CA ALA A 623 -50.12 4.61 8.92
C ALA A 623 -49.10 4.57 7.77
N GLN A 624 -48.44 5.70 7.48
CA GLN A 624 -47.37 5.76 6.49
C GLN A 624 -46.15 4.96 6.95
N ALA A 625 -45.68 5.21 8.18
CA ALA A 625 -44.53 4.49 8.74
C ALA A 625 -44.76 2.98 8.81
N THR A 626 -45.97 2.53 9.17
CA THR A 626 -46.29 1.10 9.15
C THR A 626 -46.40 0.54 7.74
N SER A 627 -46.89 1.30 6.77
CA SER A 627 -46.94 0.84 5.37
C SER A 627 -45.54 0.64 4.79
N ASP A 628 -44.61 1.53 5.13
CA ASP A 628 -43.20 1.40 4.72
C ASP A 628 -42.56 0.16 5.34
N LEU A 629 -42.84 -0.13 6.63
CA LEU A 629 -42.41 -1.34 7.31
C LEU A 629 -42.98 -2.62 6.68
N VAL A 630 -44.28 -2.64 6.36
CA VAL A 630 -44.95 -3.78 5.70
C VAL A 630 -44.35 -4.06 4.32
N ASN A 631 -44.05 -3.02 3.54
CA ASN A 631 -43.43 -3.17 2.22
C ASN A 631 -42.00 -3.71 2.34
N ALA A 632 -41.23 -3.24 3.31
CA ALA A 632 -39.90 -3.77 3.60
C ALA A 632 -39.95 -5.26 3.98
N MET A 633 -40.83 -5.64 4.92
CA MET A 633 -40.99 -7.03 5.33
C MET A 633 -41.44 -7.96 4.20
N ARG A 634 -42.31 -7.48 3.29
CA ARG A 634 -42.70 -8.27 2.11
C ARG A 634 -41.56 -8.42 1.11
N SER A 635 -40.81 -7.35 0.86
CA SER A 635 -39.62 -7.39 0.00
C SER A 635 -38.58 -8.38 0.53
N ASP A 636 -38.36 -8.40 1.84
CA ASP A 636 -37.38 -9.31 2.46
C ASP A 636 -37.90 -10.76 2.47
N ALA A 637 -39.22 -10.97 2.67
CA ALA A 637 -39.81 -12.30 2.53
C ALA A 637 -39.72 -12.88 1.10
N GLU A 638 -39.66 -12.03 0.07
CA GLU A 638 -39.43 -12.42 -1.33
C GLU A 638 -37.95 -12.72 -1.62
N ALA A 639 -37.03 -12.09 -0.88
CA ALA A 639 -35.59 -12.34 -0.97
C ALA A 639 -35.11 -13.53 -0.11
N GLU A 640 -35.90 -13.95 0.87
CA GLU A 640 -35.57 -15.01 1.82
C GLU A 640 -35.60 -16.41 1.17
N ILE A 641 -34.56 -17.21 1.45
CA ILE A 641 -34.39 -18.55 0.87
C ILE A 641 -35.11 -19.60 1.73
N ASP A 642 -35.20 -19.35 3.04
CA ASP A 642 -35.94 -20.22 3.96
C ASP A 642 -37.45 -20.00 3.87
N MET A 643 -38.17 -21.04 3.43
CA MET A 643 -39.62 -21.03 3.27
C MET A 643 -40.37 -20.84 4.60
N GLU A 644 -39.78 -21.26 5.74
CA GLU A 644 -40.38 -21.08 7.06
C GLU A 644 -40.21 -19.64 7.55
N ASN A 645 -39.04 -19.05 7.33
CA ASN A 645 -38.78 -17.65 7.68
C ASN A 645 -39.56 -16.67 6.79
N SER A 646 -39.64 -16.93 5.48
CA SER A 646 -40.49 -16.18 4.55
C SER A 646 -41.97 -16.20 4.98
N LYS A 647 -42.49 -17.35 5.45
CA LYS A 647 -43.86 -17.45 6.00
C LYS A 647 -44.05 -16.63 7.28
N LYS A 648 -43.07 -16.61 8.18
CA LYS A 648 -43.11 -15.81 9.41
C LYS A 648 -43.13 -14.31 9.10
N LEU A 649 -42.25 -13.84 8.20
CA LEU A 649 -42.20 -12.44 7.75
C LEU A 649 -43.51 -12.01 7.08
N LEU A 650 -44.11 -12.86 6.22
CA LEU A 650 -45.41 -12.58 5.61
C LEU A 650 -46.55 -12.56 6.64
N ALA A 651 -46.50 -13.40 7.67
CA ALA A 651 -47.48 -13.39 8.76
C ALA A 651 -47.38 -12.11 9.60
N ALA A 652 -46.15 -11.66 9.92
CA ALA A 652 -45.89 -10.41 10.61
C ALA A 652 -46.35 -9.19 9.81
N ALA A 653 -46.01 -9.13 8.51
CA ALA A 653 -46.45 -8.07 7.60
C ALA A 653 -47.99 -7.99 7.50
N LYS A 654 -48.68 -9.14 7.47
CA LYS A 654 -50.14 -9.21 7.48
C LYS A 654 -50.74 -8.68 8.79
N LEU A 655 -50.17 -9.07 9.93
CA LEU A 655 -50.60 -8.61 11.25
C LEU A 655 -50.47 -7.07 11.41
N LEU A 656 -49.40 -6.49 10.87
CA LEU A 656 -49.20 -5.04 10.82
C LEU A 656 -50.20 -4.34 9.90
N ALA A 657 -50.44 -4.88 8.70
CA ALA A 657 -51.41 -4.33 7.76
C ALA A 657 -52.84 -4.33 8.35
N ASP A 658 -53.25 -5.43 8.99
CA ASP A 658 -54.56 -5.57 9.62
C ASP A 658 -54.73 -4.59 10.80
N SER A 659 -53.68 -4.40 11.61
CA SER A 659 -53.68 -3.43 12.72
C SER A 659 -53.72 -1.99 12.22
N THR A 660 -52.98 -1.68 11.15
CA THR A 660 -52.99 -0.36 10.50
C THR A 660 -54.37 -0.02 9.94
N ALA A 661 -55.04 -0.99 9.31
CA ALA A 661 -56.39 -0.80 8.78
C ALA A 661 -57.39 -0.46 9.90
N ARG A 662 -57.34 -1.19 11.03
CA ARG A 662 -58.19 -0.90 12.21
C ARG A 662 -57.94 0.50 12.76
N MET A 663 -56.68 0.93 12.85
CA MET A 663 -56.32 2.27 13.30
C MET A 663 -56.83 3.35 12.35
N VAL A 664 -56.69 3.17 11.04
CA VAL A 664 -57.18 4.15 10.03
C VAL A 664 -58.70 4.30 10.09
N GLU A 665 -59.44 3.21 10.30
CA GLU A 665 -60.90 3.27 10.49
C GLU A 665 -61.28 4.01 11.78
N ALA A 666 -60.57 3.77 12.88
CA ALA A 666 -60.77 4.53 14.13
C ALA A 666 -60.42 6.02 13.95
N ALA A 667 -59.39 6.34 13.16
CA ALA A 667 -59.01 7.71 12.84
C ALA A 667 -60.07 8.43 11.99
N LYS A 668 -60.71 7.73 11.04
CA LYS A 668 -61.86 8.28 10.30
C LYS A 668 -63.05 8.55 11.24
N GLY A 669 -63.30 7.66 12.20
CA GLY A 669 -64.34 7.84 13.22
C GLY A 669 -64.10 9.08 14.09
N ALA A 670 -62.86 9.27 14.56
CA ALA A 670 -62.45 10.44 15.32
C ALA A 670 -62.47 11.74 14.48
N ALA A 671 -62.15 11.67 13.19
CA ALA A 671 -62.22 12.82 12.27
C ALA A 671 -63.68 13.23 11.97
N ALA A 672 -64.59 12.26 11.86
CA ALA A 672 -65.99 12.51 11.54
C ALA A 672 -66.76 13.10 12.73
N ASN A 673 -66.41 12.70 13.96
CA ASN A 673 -67.02 13.18 15.19
C ASN A 673 -65.95 13.64 16.21
N PRO A 674 -65.39 14.85 16.05
CA PRO A 674 -64.28 15.34 16.87
C PRO A 674 -64.60 15.47 18.36
N GLU A 675 -65.86 15.78 18.71
CA GLU A 675 -66.29 15.99 20.12
C GLU A 675 -66.67 14.67 20.84
N ASN A 676 -66.58 13.52 20.16
CA ASN A 676 -66.96 12.24 20.75
C ASN A 676 -65.75 11.56 21.40
N GLU A 677 -65.69 11.60 22.74
CA GLU A 677 -64.64 10.96 23.54
C GLU A 677 -64.51 9.46 23.27
N ASP A 678 -65.62 8.74 22.99
CA ASP A 678 -65.58 7.30 22.68
C ASP A 678 -64.82 7.02 21.37
N GLN A 679 -64.90 7.92 20.38
CA GLN A 679 -64.19 7.76 19.11
C GLN A 679 -62.70 8.10 19.23
N GLN A 680 -62.36 9.11 20.04
CA GLN A 680 -60.96 9.41 20.36
C GLN A 680 -60.31 8.27 21.16
N GLN A 681 -61.04 7.68 22.10
CA GLN A 681 -60.59 6.52 22.88
C GLN A 681 -60.38 5.27 22.01
N ARG A 682 -61.28 5.00 21.05
CA ARG A 682 -61.10 3.91 20.07
C ARG A 682 -59.86 4.09 19.19
N LEU A 683 -59.54 5.33 18.79
CA LEU A 683 -58.31 5.62 18.04
C LEU A 683 -57.08 5.34 18.89
N ARG A 684 -57.10 5.71 20.17
CA ARG A 684 -56.03 5.42 21.13
C ARG A 684 -55.80 3.91 21.27
N GLU A 685 -56.87 3.14 21.46
CA GLU A 685 -56.81 1.68 21.60
C GLU A 685 -56.29 1.00 20.33
N ALA A 686 -56.70 1.49 19.15
CA ALA A 686 -56.21 0.96 17.89
C ALA A 686 -54.73 1.30 17.63
N ALA A 687 -54.25 2.48 18.04
CA ALA A 687 -52.85 2.86 17.99
C ALA A 687 -51.98 2.02 18.95
N GLU A 688 -52.47 1.74 20.16
CA GLU A 688 -51.80 0.83 21.11
C GLU A 688 -51.75 -0.61 20.57
N GLY A 689 -52.84 -1.10 19.98
CA GLY A 689 -52.86 -2.41 19.32
C GLY A 689 -51.84 -2.50 18.17
N LEU A 690 -51.65 -1.40 17.43
CA LEU A 690 -50.63 -1.32 16.38
C LEU A 690 -49.20 -1.30 16.96
N ARG A 691 -48.97 -0.62 18.09
CA ARG A 691 -47.69 -0.63 18.81
C ARG A 691 -47.29 -2.04 19.24
N VAL A 692 -48.23 -2.78 19.85
CA VAL A 692 -48.01 -4.17 20.27
C VAL A 692 -47.77 -5.08 19.06
N ALA A 693 -48.54 -4.89 17.98
CA ALA A 693 -48.34 -5.61 16.73
C ALA A 693 -46.96 -5.33 16.11
N THR A 694 -46.46 -4.09 16.21
CA THR A 694 -45.13 -3.67 15.73
C THR A 694 -44.02 -4.32 16.54
N ASN A 695 -44.15 -4.36 17.87
CA ASN A 695 -43.17 -5.03 18.71
C ASN A 695 -43.16 -6.56 18.48
N ALA A 696 -44.33 -7.17 18.34
CA ALA A 696 -44.45 -8.59 17.99
C ALA A 696 -43.91 -8.89 16.58
N ALA A 697 -44.13 -8.00 15.61
CA ALA A 697 -43.61 -8.16 14.26
C ALA A 697 -42.09 -8.01 14.21
N ALA A 698 -41.51 -7.06 14.96
CA ALA A 698 -40.07 -6.92 15.12
C ALA A 698 -39.46 -8.16 15.79
N GLN A 699 -40.06 -8.66 16.87
CA GLN A 699 -39.60 -9.88 17.56
C GLN A 699 -39.72 -11.16 16.72
N ASN A 700 -40.67 -11.23 15.79
CA ASN A 700 -40.82 -12.38 14.88
C ASN A 700 -39.96 -12.26 13.60
N ALA A 701 -39.38 -11.09 13.35
CA ALA A 701 -38.44 -10.83 12.25
C ALA A 701 -36.97 -10.96 12.68
N ILE A 702 -36.73 -11.00 13.99
CA ILE A 702 -35.51 -11.47 14.68
C ILE A 702 -35.60 -12.99 14.80
#